data_AF-A0A388TJP3-F1
#
_entry.id   AF-A0A388TJP3-F1
#
_cell.length_a   1.000
_cell.length_b   1.000
_cell.length_c   1.000
_cell.angle_alpha   90.00
_cell.angle_beta   90.00
_cell.angle_gamma   90.00
#
_symmetry.space_group_name_H-M   'P 1'
#
loop_
_entity.id
_entity.type
_entity.pdbx_description
1 polymer ?
#
loop_
_entity_poly.entity_id
_entity_poly.type
_entity_poly.pdbx_seq_one_letter_code
_entity_poly.pdbx_strand_id
1 'polypeptide(L)'
;MTELRNLYDVYAKKADEKEKHCLFEGKYSYRQVWNMVKNRALFLKKQGIKTGDSVAILSGNGWEWCATHMAITVLGAVALHLDPNLNAAMWQIMLDRVQPKALFISNDFANENLRCAKTLDIHADWNDKDAVLPPPSVTFDDIAALIFTSGTTGDPKIVQLTHGNLYFTSKGLIDGWMAKGIIDGTENFLAILPLHHSYGLIANFVGPIVLGSTIFFQPSLKGPDIMKSLAANPIHVFCGVPQLWELFFDGIVSKVKAQSKITYCLFMSVLNTAGVWRKIPGLRKILAKVFEPVHQVIGKEMKVFISGGASLKPTYFKYYTNMGFTIIEGYGLTETTGPALLSVPGQSQRGSVGGPIEGNEVVLRNANADKIGEVWMRGVSVMPGYYNNPAANAQVFDKDGWFNTGDLGFIDELGELHITGRFKNLIILDSGKNVYPEELEAYYQDSPLIEEISVFGYKIKGIETVYAAIVPREKSKDSYQQIKNELDRMNKGLPSYKTIAAFAISFTPLPRNSTKKLVVREIIKELEQGKYQRESGKGPALRPQYKPEAARQKEVLKVLADKLNRKTFYQDQSLLDLEIDSLRLLDLAAHLELNLNIAIDLDKFSNLQNFKEIVEYVAACDEAQRPTDNLLAGEITRKLKPNRNRWVDFLVGLAAAISRKKWSLEVQNAEFYYEDNCIYAANHQSYLDIMWLLATLPKSLREKTYMLGKKELAFLPWLFGRLPIIFVERQGQALSSLKAGADILRQGGSLIVFPEGTRTLDGNLGEFKIGAALLAHKLGKKIVPITVKGAYEIYPRQRRLPNWKSKQKGELVLHPAIDPQKFKTAEELNQKIKDVIAGG
;
A
#
# COMPACT_ATOMS: atom_id res chain seq x y z
N MET A 1 -5.39 -38.93 -26.28
CA MET A 1 -5.04 -37.80 -25.40
C MET A 1 -3.54 -37.85 -25.23
N THR A 2 -2.82 -36.82 -25.66
CA THR A 2 -1.35 -36.74 -25.50
C THR A 2 -1.04 -36.76 -24.01
N GLU A 3 -0.16 -37.67 -23.58
CA GLU A 3 0.33 -37.72 -22.20
C GLU A 3 1.07 -36.40 -21.89
N LEU A 4 0.72 -35.76 -20.77
CA LEU A 4 1.40 -34.54 -20.33
C LEU A 4 2.78 -34.93 -19.79
N ARG A 5 3.86 -34.34 -20.29
CA ARG A 5 5.22 -34.69 -19.86
C ARG A 5 5.97 -33.53 -19.20
N ASN A 6 5.55 -32.29 -19.44
CA ASN A 6 6.21 -31.08 -18.96
C ASN A 6 5.26 -29.86 -19.06
N LEU A 7 5.76 -28.66 -18.71
CA LEU A 7 4.97 -27.43 -18.80
C LEU A 7 4.61 -27.02 -20.23
N TYR A 8 5.38 -27.40 -21.25
CA TYR A 8 5.00 -27.16 -22.65
C TYR A 8 3.68 -27.87 -22.96
N ASP A 9 3.57 -29.16 -22.63
CA ASP A 9 2.36 -29.94 -22.91
C ASP A 9 1.15 -29.37 -22.14
N VAL A 10 1.37 -28.91 -20.89
CA VAL A 10 0.35 -28.28 -20.05
C VAL A 10 -0.16 -26.97 -20.68
N TYR A 11 0.75 -26.05 -21.03
CA TYR A 11 0.37 -24.76 -21.60
C TYR A 11 -0.25 -24.90 -22.99
N ALA A 12 0.27 -25.80 -23.83
CA ALA A 12 -0.31 -26.09 -25.14
C ALA A 12 -1.75 -26.62 -25.00
N LYS A 13 -1.96 -27.62 -24.13
CA LYS A 13 -3.29 -28.17 -23.84
C LYS A 13 -4.25 -27.09 -23.34
N LYS A 14 -3.81 -26.23 -22.41
CA LYS A 14 -4.66 -25.15 -21.89
C LYS A 14 -4.94 -24.07 -22.94
N ALA A 15 -3.97 -23.77 -23.80
CA ALA A 15 -4.16 -22.85 -24.91
C ALA A 15 -5.20 -23.34 -25.92
N ASP A 16 -5.30 -24.66 -26.12
CA ASP A 16 -6.32 -25.25 -26.98
C ASP A 16 -7.69 -25.35 -26.28
N GLU A 17 -7.73 -25.78 -25.01
CA GLU A 17 -8.98 -25.89 -24.22
C GLU A 17 -9.66 -24.53 -23.97
N LYS A 18 -8.87 -23.47 -23.79
CA LYS A 18 -9.33 -22.13 -23.38
C LYS A 18 -8.98 -21.06 -24.41
N GLU A 19 -8.81 -21.42 -25.69
CA GLU A 19 -8.31 -20.56 -26.78
C GLU A 19 -8.85 -19.11 -26.78
N LYS A 20 -10.17 -18.95 -26.63
CA LYS A 20 -10.86 -17.65 -26.64
C LYS A 20 -11.01 -17.01 -25.25
N HIS A 21 -10.77 -17.78 -24.18
CA HIS A 21 -10.86 -17.26 -22.81
C HIS A 21 -9.72 -16.27 -22.57
N CYS A 22 -9.98 -15.25 -21.76
CA CYS A 22 -8.97 -14.28 -21.40
C CYS A 22 -7.97 -14.89 -20.41
N LEU A 23 -6.68 -14.68 -20.62
CA LEU A 23 -5.65 -15.02 -19.63
C LEU A 23 -5.23 -13.79 -18.82
N PHE A 24 -4.99 -12.65 -19.47
CA PHE A 24 -4.55 -11.41 -18.81
C PHE A 24 -5.49 -10.25 -19.10
N GLU A 25 -6.10 -9.67 -18.05
CA GLU A 25 -6.81 -8.36 -18.00
C GLU A 25 -7.68 -7.97 -19.20
N GLY A 26 -8.45 -8.88 -19.79
CA GLY A 26 -9.25 -8.59 -21.00
C GLY A 26 -8.41 -8.20 -22.23
N LYS A 27 -7.08 -8.32 -22.15
CA LYS A 27 -6.12 -7.86 -23.16
C LYS A 27 -5.71 -8.98 -24.12
N TYR A 28 -5.40 -10.15 -23.56
CA TYR A 28 -4.92 -11.30 -24.35
C TYR A 28 -5.64 -12.58 -23.97
N SER A 29 -6.07 -13.32 -25.00
CA SER A 29 -6.58 -14.68 -24.83
C SER A 29 -5.45 -15.69 -24.60
N TYR A 30 -5.79 -16.88 -24.11
CA TYR A 30 -4.83 -17.99 -23.99
C TYR A 30 -4.10 -18.28 -25.32
N ARG A 31 -4.81 -18.27 -26.45
CA ARG A 31 -4.21 -18.48 -27.78
C ARG A 31 -3.21 -17.39 -28.15
N GLN A 32 -3.56 -16.12 -27.91
CA GLN A 32 -2.67 -15.00 -28.23
C GLN A 32 -1.39 -15.06 -27.38
N VAL A 33 -1.53 -15.29 -26.08
CA VAL A 33 -0.37 -15.47 -25.19
C VAL A 33 0.47 -16.66 -25.62
N TRP A 34 -0.15 -17.79 -25.97
CA TRP A 34 0.58 -18.97 -26.44
C TRP A 34 1.41 -18.68 -27.69
N ASN A 35 0.87 -17.94 -28.65
CA ASN A 35 1.61 -17.54 -29.84
C ASN A 35 2.80 -16.63 -29.49
N MET A 36 2.61 -15.63 -28.62
CA MET A 36 3.71 -14.78 -28.15
C MET A 36 4.80 -15.58 -27.42
N VAL A 37 4.40 -16.56 -26.60
CA VAL A 37 5.30 -17.48 -25.90
C VAL A 37 6.11 -18.30 -26.89
N LYS A 38 5.48 -18.88 -27.92
CA LYS A 38 6.18 -19.62 -28.99
C LYS A 38 7.17 -18.72 -29.74
N ASN A 39 6.76 -17.51 -30.13
CA ASN A 39 7.63 -16.55 -30.84
C ASN A 39 8.84 -16.15 -29.99
N ARG A 40 8.62 -15.88 -28.69
CA ARG A 40 9.70 -15.55 -27.75
C ARG A 40 10.65 -16.73 -27.52
N ALA A 41 10.14 -17.95 -27.40
CA ALA A 41 10.96 -19.16 -27.28
C ALA A 41 11.82 -19.41 -28.54
N LEU A 42 11.24 -19.22 -29.73
CA LEU A 42 11.98 -19.31 -31.00
C LEU A 42 13.06 -18.23 -31.12
N PHE A 43 12.79 -17.01 -30.63
CA PHE A 43 13.79 -15.95 -30.53
C PHE A 43 14.95 -16.36 -29.61
N LEU A 44 14.68 -16.89 -28.41
CA LEU A 44 15.71 -17.39 -27.51
C LEU A 44 16.56 -18.49 -28.15
N LYS A 45 15.93 -19.41 -28.88
CA LYS A 45 16.64 -20.43 -29.65
C LYS A 45 17.58 -19.82 -30.71
N LYS A 46 17.14 -18.77 -31.43
CA LYS A 46 17.99 -18.01 -32.37
C LYS A 46 19.13 -17.29 -31.67
N GLN A 47 18.93 -16.85 -30.43
CA GLN A 47 19.98 -16.30 -29.58
C GLN A 47 20.95 -17.38 -29.05
N GLY A 48 20.78 -18.64 -29.43
CA GLY A 48 21.68 -19.73 -29.06
C GLY A 48 21.39 -20.34 -27.69
N ILE A 49 20.26 -20.01 -27.07
CA ILE A 49 19.80 -20.65 -25.82
C ILE A 49 19.34 -22.08 -26.13
N LYS A 50 19.82 -23.04 -25.34
CA LYS A 50 19.52 -24.46 -25.48
C LYS A 50 18.77 -24.98 -24.25
N THR A 51 18.23 -26.18 -24.37
CA THR A 51 17.65 -26.93 -23.24
C THR A 51 18.69 -27.07 -22.12
N GLY A 52 18.27 -26.80 -20.88
CA GLY A 52 19.12 -26.80 -19.69
C GLY A 52 19.90 -25.50 -19.42
N ASP A 53 20.00 -24.57 -20.39
CA ASP A 53 20.60 -23.27 -20.14
C ASP A 53 19.72 -22.43 -19.20
N SER A 54 20.32 -21.63 -18.33
CA SER A 54 19.59 -20.70 -17.46
C SER A 54 19.42 -19.32 -18.10
N VAL A 55 18.23 -18.73 -17.94
CA VAL A 55 17.88 -17.39 -18.41
C VAL A 55 17.26 -16.62 -17.24
N ALA A 56 17.85 -15.47 -16.90
CA ALA A 56 17.40 -14.63 -15.80
C ALA A 56 16.26 -13.69 -16.21
N ILE A 57 15.40 -13.35 -15.25
CA ILE A 57 14.33 -12.37 -15.41
C ILE A 57 14.42 -11.35 -14.28
N LEU A 58 14.65 -10.07 -14.62
CA LEU A 58 14.56 -8.92 -13.74
C LEU A 58 13.46 -7.98 -14.23
N SER A 59 12.28 -8.09 -13.62
CA SER A 59 11.11 -7.29 -13.97
C SER A 59 10.13 -7.28 -12.80
N GLY A 60 9.34 -6.21 -12.70
CA GLY A 60 8.14 -6.19 -11.87
C GLY A 60 7.09 -7.22 -12.33
N ASN A 61 6.02 -7.34 -11.54
CA ASN A 61 4.88 -8.20 -11.90
C ASN A 61 4.19 -7.68 -13.17
N GLY A 62 3.93 -8.57 -14.11
CA GLY A 62 3.20 -8.23 -15.35
C GLY A 62 3.05 -9.43 -16.27
N TRP A 63 2.24 -9.27 -17.32
CA TRP A 63 2.02 -10.33 -18.30
C TRP A 63 3.29 -10.63 -19.10
N GLU A 64 4.17 -9.64 -19.28
CA GLU A 64 5.47 -9.79 -19.93
C GLU A 64 6.37 -10.74 -19.14
N TRP A 65 6.36 -10.64 -17.80
CA TRP A 65 7.08 -11.54 -16.91
C TRP A 65 6.56 -12.98 -17.07
N CYS A 66 5.24 -13.15 -17.02
CA CYS A 66 4.59 -14.45 -17.19
C CYS A 66 4.93 -15.10 -18.54
N ALA A 67 4.76 -14.34 -19.63
CA ALA A 67 5.08 -14.83 -20.97
C ALA A 67 6.58 -15.16 -21.14
N THR A 68 7.47 -14.45 -20.44
CA THR A 68 8.92 -14.73 -20.45
C THR A 68 9.22 -16.03 -19.74
N HIS A 69 8.68 -16.22 -18.55
CA HIS A 69 8.80 -17.46 -17.80
C HIS A 69 8.29 -18.65 -18.62
N MET A 70 7.11 -18.52 -19.23
CA MET A 70 6.57 -19.54 -20.12
C MET A 70 7.52 -19.81 -21.29
N ALA A 71 7.98 -18.77 -21.99
CA ALA A 71 8.89 -18.93 -23.14
C ALA A 71 10.21 -19.66 -22.80
N ILE A 72 10.78 -19.38 -21.63
CA ILE A 72 11.99 -20.06 -21.16
C ILE A 72 11.70 -21.54 -20.87
N THR A 73 10.66 -21.82 -20.08
CA THR A 73 10.31 -23.18 -19.67
C THR A 73 9.84 -24.05 -20.83
N VAL A 74 9.09 -23.52 -21.80
CA VAL A 74 8.63 -24.28 -22.97
C VAL A 74 9.74 -24.56 -23.98
N LEU A 75 10.84 -23.81 -23.93
CA LEU A 75 12.06 -24.13 -24.66
C LEU A 75 12.86 -25.27 -23.97
N GLY A 76 12.52 -25.60 -22.72
CA GLY A 76 13.29 -26.48 -21.85
C GLY A 76 14.51 -25.81 -21.21
N ALA A 77 14.57 -24.47 -21.21
CA ALA A 77 15.56 -23.70 -20.48
C ALA A 77 15.06 -23.42 -19.05
N VAL A 78 15.97 -23.00 -18.16
CA VAL A 78 15.71 -22.80 -16.74
C VAL A 78 15.53 -21.32 -16.43
N ALA A 79 14.38 -20.94 -15.86
CA ALA A 79 14.11 -19.55 -15.49
C ALA A 79 14.75 -19.20 -14.14
N LEU A 80 15.74 -18.30 -14.13
CA LEU A 80 16.26 -17.70 -12.91
C LEU A 80 15.44 -16.45 -12.54
N HIS A 81 14.81 -16.46 -11.37
CA HIS A 81 14.01 -15.33 -10.92
C HIS A 81 14.85 -14.38 -10.07
N LEU A 82 14.87 -13.10 -10.42
CA LEU A 82 15.52 -12.05 -9.64
C LEU A 82 14.46 -11.20 -8.93
N ASP A 83 14.70 -10.88 -7.66
CA ASP A 83 13.82 -10.00 -6.88
C ASP A 83 14.09 -8.53 -7.24
N PRO A 84 13.12 -7.81 -7.84
CA PRO A 84 13.25 -6.42 -8.26
C PRO A 84 13.40 -5.42 -7.09
N ASN A 85 13.22 -5.86 -5.85
CA ASN A 85 13.41 -5.01 -4.66
C ASN A 85 14.84 -5.06 -4.10
N LEU A 86 15.70 -5.92 -4.66
CA LEU A 86 17.12 -5.94 -4.31
C LEU A 86 17.86 -4.82 -5.05
N ASN A 87 19.14 -4.62 -4.72
CA ASN A 87 19.99 -3.65 -5.40
C ASN A 87 20.87 -4.31 -6.48
N ALA A 88 21.47 -3.49 -7.34
CA ALA A 88 22.33 -3.96 -8.43
C ALA A 88 23.49 -4.86 -7.98
N ALA A 89 24.10 -4.58 -6.82
CA ALA A 89 25.16 -5.42 -6.27
C ALA A 89 24.67 -6.83 -5.96
N MET A 90 23.48 -6.95 -5.36
CA MET A 90 22.89 -8.25 -5.06
C MET A 90 22.46 -8.99 -6.32
N TRP A 91 21.88 -8.30 -7.31
CA TRP A 91 21.59 -8.91 -8.61
C TRP A 91 22.86 -9.45 -9.27
N GLN A 92 23.95 -8.69 -9.24
CA GLN A 92 25.22 -9.15 -9.79
C GLN A 92 25.73 -10.41 -9.08
N ILE A 93 25.65 -10.48 -7.75
CA ILE A 93 26.01 -11.68 -6.98
C ILE A 93 25.19 -12.89 -7.42
N MET A 94 23.88 -12.70 -7.62
CA MET A 94 22.98 -13.77 -8.07
C MET A 94 23.33 -14.24 -9.50
N LEU A 95 23.58 -13.29 -10.40
CA LEU A 95 24.00 -13.55 -11.78
C LEU A 95 25.35 -14.27 -11.83
N ASP A 96 26.32 -13.84 -11.03
CA ASP A 96 27.66 -14.44 -10.99
C ASP A 96 27.64 -15.88 -10.45
N ARG A 97 26.70 -16.20 -9.54
CA ARG A 97 26.55 -17.54 -8.95
C ARG A 97 25.88 -18.55 -9.88
N VAL A 98 24.94 -18.11 -10.72
CA VAL A 98 24.18 -18.99 -11.64
C VAL A 98 24.72 -18.94 -13.07
N GLN A 99 25.38 -17.85 -13.44
CA GLN A 99 25.94 -17.58 -14.77
C GLN A 99 24.92 -17.80 -15.92
N PRO A 100 23.76 -17.12 -15.90
CA PRO A 100 22.75 -17.28 -16.93
C PRO A 100 23.25 -16.82 -18.30
N LYS A 101 22.80 -17.51 -19.36
CA LYS A 101 23.17 -17.22 -20.75
C LYS A 101 22.53 -15.95 -21.30
N ALA A 102 21.43 -15.52 -20.68
CA ALA A 102 20.76 -14.26 -20.99
C ALA A 102 20.02 -13.73 -19.76
N LEU A 103 19.79 -12.42 -19.74
CA LEU A 103 18.98 -11.70 -18.77
C LEU A 103 17.90 -10.91 -19.52
N PHE A 104 16.63 -11.19 -19.23
CA PHE A 104 15.54 -10.28 -19.59
C PHE A 104 15.41 -9.19 -18.54
N ILE A 105 15.34 -7.95 -18.99
CA ILE A 105 15.24 -6.76 -18.14
C ILE A 105 14.05 -5.90 -18.57
N SER A 106 13.29 -5.36 -17.59
CA SER A 106 12.26 -4.35 -17.86
C SER A 106 12.85 -2.95 -17.96
N ASN A 107 12.07 -2.02 -18.52
CA ASN A 107 12.48 -0.61 -18.66
C ASN A 107 12.84 0.04 -17.32
N ASP A 108 12.23 -0.41 -16.22
CA ASP A 108 12.48 0.10 -14.87
C ASP A 108 13.92 -0.15 -14.39
N PHE A 109 14.60 -1.16 -14.95
CA PHE A 109 15.95 -1.57 -14.58
C PHE A 109 16.96 -1.40 -15.73
N ALA A 110 16.54 -0.85 -16.88
CA ALA A 110 17.37 -0.81 -18.09
C ALA A 110 18.67 0.00 -17.95
N ASN A 111 18.73 0.94 -16.99
CA ASN A 111 19.91 1.76 -16.71
C ASN A 111 20.93 1.08 -15.78
N GLU A 112 20.60 -0.09 -15.24
CA GLU A 112 21.46 -0.80 -14.30
C GLU A 112 22.61 -1.50 -15.03
N ASN A 113 23.84 -1.24 -14.61
CA ASN A 113 25.03 -1.78 -15.27
C ASN A 113 25.35 -3.20 -14.77
N LEU A 114 24.51 -4.16 -15.17
CA LEU A 114 24.64 -5.57 -14.82
C LEU A 114 25.44 -6.35 -15.86
N ARG A 115 26.45 -7.11 -15.41
CA ARG A 115 27.24 -7.99 -16.25
C ARG A 115 26.50 -9.31 -16.43
N CYS A 116 26.04 -9.57 -17.65
CA CYS A 116 25.45 -10.82 -18.09
C CYS A 116 25.93 -11.11 -19.53
N ALA A 117 25.93 -12.37 -19.96
CA ALA A 117 26.37 -12.75 -21.31
C ALA A 117 25.54 -12.06 -22.40
N LYS A 118 24.22 -11.88 -22.16
CA LYS A 118 23.30 -11.17 -23.05
C LYS A 118 22.23 -10.47 -22.21
N THR A 119 21.92 -9.22 -22.55
CA THR A 119 20.79 -8.48 -21.97
C THR A 119 19.73 -8.28 -23.04
N LEU A 120 18.49 -8.63 -22.72
CA LEU A 120 17.34 -8.65 -23.62
C LEU A 120 16.21 -7.80 -23.02
N ASP A 121 15.53 -7.02 -23.85
CA ASP A 121 14.35 -6.26 -23.41
C ASP A 121 13.13 -7.19 -23.28
N ILE A 122 12.51 -7.18 -22.10
CA ILE A 122 11.29 -7.96 -21.84
C ILE A 122 10.07 -7.41 -22.60
N HIS A 123 10.07 -6.11 -22.92
CA HIS A 123 8.97 -5.39 -23.57
C HIS A 123 9.09 -5.33 -25.10
N ALA A 124 10.07 -6.02 -25.71
CA ALA A 124 10.17 -6.11 -27.15
C ALA A 124 8.84 -6.57 -27.79
N ASP A 125 8.61 -6.27 -29.07
CA ASP A 125 7.39 -6.71 -29.74
C ASP A 125 7.46 -8.23 -30.04
N TRP A 126 6.63 -9.00 -29.32
CA TRP A 126 6.64 -10.46 -29.38
C TRP A 126 5.60 -11.07 -30.32
N ASN A 127 4.82 -10.27 -31.06
CA ASN A 127 3.74 -10.60 -32.01
C ASN A 127 2.91 -11.89 -31.75
N ASP A 128 1.60 -11.83 -31.91
CA ASP A 128 0.71 -12.99 -31.69
C ASP A 128 0.53 -13.89 -32.93
N LYS A 129 1.46 -13.82 -33.90
CA LYS A 129 1.40 -14.64 -35.11
C LYS A 129 1.61 -16.11 -34.76
N ASP A 130 0.87 -16.96 -35.44
CA ASP A 130 1.03 -18.40 -35.26
C ASP A 130 2.44 -18.83 -35.67
N ALA A 131 3.05 -19.66 -34.82
CA ALA A 131 4.40 -20.15 -34.95
C ALA A 131 4.46 -21.61 -34.52
N VAL A 132 5.33 -22.38 -35.15
CA VAL A 132 5.53 -23.80 -34.81
C VAL A 132 6.77 -23.91 -33.93
N LEU A 133 6.56 -24.16 -32.64
CA LEU A 133 7.60 -24.53 -31.69
C LEU A 133 7.51 -26.04 -31.45
N PRO A 134 8.53 -26.84 -31.79
CA PRO A 134 8.50 -28.27 -31.46
C PRO A 134 8.54 -28.47 -29.94
N PRO A 135 7.84 -29.48 -29.39
CA PRO A 135 7.91 -29.80 -27.97
C PRO A 135 9.36 -30.06 -27.52
N PRO A 136 9.78 -29.55 -26.36
CA PRO A 136 11.11 -29.80 -25.84
C PRO A 136 11.24 -31.26 -25.37
N SER A 137 12.48 -31.75 -25.26
CA SER A 137 12.77 -33.11 -24.78
C SER A 137 12.77 -33.26 -23.26
N VAL A 138 12.39 -32.21 -22.52
CA VAL A 138 12.36 -32.20 -21.05
C VAL A 138 11.16 -32.96 -20.50
N THR A 139 11.28 -33.49 -19.28
CA THR A 139 10.22 -34.17 -18.53
C THR A 139 9.81 -33.36 -17.29
N PHE A 140 8.92 -33.92 -16.47
CA PHE A 140 8.51 -33.31 -15.21
C PHE A 140 9.63 -33.31 -14.16
N ASP A 141 10.68 -34.12 -14.33
CA ASP A 141 11.80 -34.19 -13.39
C ASP A 141 12.89 -33.14 -13.68
N ASP A 142 12.89 -32.56 -14.89
CA ASP A 142 13.84 -31.54 -15.27
C ASP A 142 13.54 -30.19 -14.59
N ILE A 143 14.61 -29.42 -14.30
CA ILE A 143 14.51 -28.12 -13.64
C ILE A 143 13.86 -27.09 -14.56
N ALA A 144 12.83 -26.40 -14.06
CA ALA A 144 12.14 -25.32 -14.76
C ALA A 144 12.51 -23.93 -14.21
N ALA A 145 12.78 -23.82 -12.90
CA ALA A 145 13.07 -22.54 -12.27
C ALA A 145 14.11 -22.61 -11.15
N LEU A 146 14.83 -21.50 -10.95
CA LEU A 146 15.76 -21.26 -9.85
C LEU A 146 15.29 -20.05 -9.06
N ILE A 147 15.15 -20.22 -7.73
CA ILE A 147 14.72 -19.15 -6.81
C ILE A 147 15.73 -19.04 -5.68
N PHE A 148 16.20 -17.82 -5.43
CA PHE A 148 17.07 -17.55 -4.28
C PHE A 148 16.25 -17.42 -3.00
N THR A 149 16.75 -18.02 -1.92
CA THR A 149 16.19 -17.87 -0.57
C THR A 149 17.21 -17.20 0.34
N SER A 150 16.74 -16.27 1.17
CA SER A 150 17.56 -15.67 2.23
C SER A 150 17.74 -16.70 3.34
N GLY A 151 18.86 -17.43 3.31
CA GLY A 151 19.22 -18.36 4.37
C GLY A 151 19.44 -17.62 5.69
N THR A 152 18.98 -18.20 6.81
CA THR A 152 19.25 -17.71 8.17
C THR A 152 20.75 -17.70 8.51
N THR A 153 21.58 -18.36 7.70
CA THR A 153 23.02 -18.55 7.86
C THR A 153 23.88 -17.52 7.10
N GLY A 154 23.27 -16.59 6.34
CA GLY A 154 23.98 -15.47 5.68
C GLY A 154 24.36 -15.67 4.22
N ASP A 155 24.53 -16.92 3.74
CA ASP A 155 24.72 -17.20 2.30
C ASP A 155 23.37 -17.59 1.64
N PRO A 156 22.92 -16.90 0.58
CA PRO A 156 21.68 -17.23 -0.11
C PRO A 156 21.73 -18.63 -0.74
N LYS A 157 20.72 -19.46 -0.46
CA LYS A 157 20.60 -20.76 -1.13
C LYS A 157 19.78 -20.61 -2.40
N ILE A 158 20.00 -21.47 -3.39
CA ILE A 158 19.26 -21.46 -4.64
C ILE A 158 18.42 -22.72 -4.69
N VAL A 159 17.11 -22.57 -4.57
CA VAL A 159 16.13 -23.66 -4.69
C VAL A 159 15.89 -23.98 -6.16
N GLN A 160 15.95 -25.26 -6.51
CA GLN A 160 15.61 -25.75 -7.83
C GLN A 160 14.17 -26.24 -7.82
N LEU A 161 13.36 -25.81 -8.80
CA LEU A 161 11.99 -26.27 -8.97
C LEU A 161 11.85 -26.96 -10.32
N THR A 162 11.32 -28.18 -10.34
CA THR A 162 11.10 -28.93 -11.58
C THR A 162 9.83 -28.50 -12.31
N HIS A 163 9.70 -28.89 -13.57
CA HIS A 163 8.44 -28.77 -14.31
C HIS A 163 7.27 -29.44 -13.56
N GLY A 164 7.52 -30.60 -12.96
CA GLY A 164 6.56 -31.36 -12.17
C GLY A 164 6.20 -30.66 -10.87
N ASN A 165 7.17 -30.08 -10.17
CA ASN A 165 6.92 -29.30 -8.96
C ASN A 165 5.91 -28.18 -9.25
N LEU A 166 6.13 -27.39 -10.31
CA LEU A 166 5.23 -26.29 -10.67
C LEU A 166 3.84 -26.79 -11.08
N TYR A 167 3.75 -27.85 -11.89
CA TYR A 167 2.47 -28.37 -12.38
C TYR A 167 1.66 -29.11 -11.30
N PHE A 168 2.24 -30.14 -10.67
CA PHE A 168 1.51 -31.01 -9.75
C PHE A 168 1.15 -30.30 -8.45
N THR A 169 1.98 -29.37 -7.95
CA THR A 169 1.61 -28.51 -6.82
C THR A 169 0.39 -27.65 -7.17
N SER A 170 0.40 -26.98 -8.32
CA SER A 170 -0.76 -26.22 -8.79
C SER A 170 -2.00 -27.10 -8.93
N LYS A 171 -1.88 -28.26 -9.59
CA LYS A 171 -2.97 -29.22 -9.79
C LYS A 171 -3.57 -29.69 -8.46
N GLY A 172 -2.74 -30.10 -7.50
CA GLY A 172 -3.20 -30.57 -6.19
C GLY A 172 -3.97 -29.52 -5.39
N LEU A 173 -3.60 -28.23 -5.50
CA LEU A 173 -4.35 -27.12 -4.90
C LEU A 173 -5.74 -26.94 -5.53
N ILE A 174 -5.82 -27.13 -6.85
CA ILE A 174 -7.01 -26.85 -7.65
C ILE A 174 -8.03 -27.99 -7.57
N ASP A 175 -7.58 -29.23 -7.70
CA ASP A 175 -8.46 -30.38 -7.84
C ASP A 175 -9.35 -30.58 -6.62
N GLY A 176 -8.81 -30.39 -5.42
CA GLY A 176 -9.59 -30.45 -4.18
C GLY A 176 -10.71 -29.41 -4.13
N TRP A 177 -10.53 -28.25 -4.76
CA TRP A 177 -11.54 -27.19 -4.80
C TRP A 177 -12.53 -27.35 -5.95
N MET A 178 -12.06 -27.81 -7.11
CA MET A 178 -12.89 -28.21 -8.25
C MET A 178 -13.87 -29.32 -7.85
N ALA A 179 -13.38 -30.36 -7.16
CA ALA A 179 -14.20 -31.48 -6.70
C ALA A 179 -15.31 -31.04 -5.73
N LYS A 180 -15.12 -29.93 -5.02
CA LYS A 180 -16.10 -29.33 -4.10
C LYS A 180 -16.95 -28.24 -4.76
N GLY A 181 -16.79 -27.99 -6.06
CA GLY A 181 -17.54 -26.97 -6.80
C GLY A 181 -17.26 -25.53 -6.35
N ILE A 182 -16.10 -25.27 -5.74
CA ILE A 182 -15.71 -23.93 -5.27
C ILE A 182 -15.21 -23.09 -6.45
N ILE A 183 -14.46 -23.74 -7.35
CA ILE A 183 -13.89 -23.16 -8.57
C ILE A 183 -14.20 -24.06 -9.77
N ASP A 184 -14.18 -23.50 -10.98
CA ASP A 184 -14.45 -24.22 -12.23
C ASP A 184 -13.58 -23.78 -13.44
N GLY A 185 -12.65 -22.85 -13.22
CA GLY A 185 -11.80 -22.29 -14.25
C GLY A 185 -12.43 -21.13 -15.01
N THR A 186 -13.42 -20.48 -14.42
CA THR A 186 -13.94 -19.17 -14.84
C THR A 186 -13.53 -18.04 -13.88
N GLU A 187 -12.80 -18.39 -12.82
CA GLU A 187 -12.41 -17.44 -11.78
C GLU A 187 -11.42 -16.38 -12.27
N ASN A 188 -11.47 -15.23 -11.60
CA ASN A 188 -10.55 -14.11 -11.80
C ASN A 188 -9.68 -13.99 -10.56
N PHE A 189 -8.37 -14.12 -10.75
CA PHE A 189 -7.37 -14.03 -9.70
C PHE A 189 -6.75 -12.64 -9.67
N LEU A 190 -6.67 -12.03 -8.49
CA LEU A 190 -5.88 -10.82 -8.31
C LEU A 190 -4.42 -11.19 -7.99
N ALA A 191 -3.53 -10.93 -8.94
CA ALA A 191 -2.09 -11.09 -8.82
C ALA A 191 -1.46 -9.86 -8.14
N ILE A 192 -1.31 -9.94 -6.83
CA ILE A 192 -0.64 -8.92 -6.00
C ILE A 192 0.70 -9.40 -5.46
N LEU A 193 0.89 -10.72 -5.36
CA LEU A 193 2.09 -11.30 -4.76
C LEU A 193 3.24 -11.27 -5.77
N PRO A 194 4.50 -11.09 -5.32
CA PRO A 194 5.62 -11.05 -6.24
C PRO A 194 5.82 -12.38 -6.96
N LEU A 195 5.90 -12.36 -8.28
CA LEU A 195 5.98 -13.59 -9.10
C LEU A 195 7.33 -14.31 -9.02
N HIS A 196 8.39 -13.61 -8.62
CA HIS A 196 9.71 -14.18 -8.37
C HIS A 196 9.80 -14.99 -7.05
N HIS A 197 8.75 -14.97 -6.23
CA HIS A 197 8.62 -15.80 -5.03
C HIS A 197 7.68 -16.98 -5.28
N SER A 198 7.99 -18.15 -4.70
CA SER A 198 7.23 -19.39 -4.91
C SER A 198 5.73 -19.25 -4.61
N TYR A 199 5.35 -18.46 -3.59
CA TYR A 199 3.93 -18.25 -3.27
C TYR A 199 3.20 -17.50 -4.40
N GLY A 200 3.76 -16.39 -4.90
CA GLY A 200 3.18 -15.66 -6.03
C GLY A 200 3.22 -16.44 -7.33
N LEU A 201 4.35 -17.11 -7.60
CA LEU A 201 4.55 -17.99 -8.75
C LEU A 201 3.43 -19.02 -8.88
N ILE A 202 3.09 -19.71 -7.79
CA ILE A 202 2.05 -20.75 -7.81
C ILE A 202 0.65 -20.15 -7.68
N ALA A 203 0.39 -19.32 -6.67
CA ALA A 203 -0.97 -18.89 -6.34
C ALA A 203 -1.52 -17.79 -7.26
N ASN A 204 -0.66 -17.02 -7.94
CA ASN A 204 -1.07 -15.90 -8.79
C ASN A 204 -0.72 -16.08 -10.27
N PHE A 205 0.03 -17.13 -10.65
CA PHE A 205 0.43 -17.35 -12.05
C PHE A 205 0.24 -18.80 -12.53
N VAL A 206 1.04 -19.76 -12.07
CA VAL A 206 0.97 -21.15 -12.60
C VAL A 206 -0.36 -21.81 -12.24
N GLY A 207 -0.84 -21.66 -11.00
CA GLY A 207 -2.13 -22.18 -10.55
C GLY A 207 -3.30 -21.72 -11.42
N PRO A 208 -3.53 -20.40 -11.55
CA PRO A 208 -4.59 -19.88 -12.42
C PRO A 208 -4.52 -20.40 -13.86
N ILE A 209 -3.33 -20.59 -14.44
CA ILE A 209 -3.17 -21.15 -15.80
C ILE A 209 -3.56 -22.63 -15.85
N VAL A 210 -3.12 -23.43 -14.86
CA VAL A 210 -3.49 -24.86 -14.77
C VAL A 210 -5.01 -25.01 -14.62
N LEU A 211 -5.64 -24.11 -13.88
CA LEU A 211 -7.10 -24.05 -13.73
C LEU A 211 -7.81 -23.58 -15.01
N GLY A 212 -7.18 -22.72 -15.81
CA GLY A 212 -7.77 -22.12 -17.01
C GLY A 212 -8.50 -20.79 -16.74
N SER A 213 -8.12 -20.10 -15.66
CA SER A 213 -8.68 -18.84 -15.15
C SER A 213 -8.07 -17.58 -15.77
N THR A 214 -8.59 -16.41 -15.41
CA THR A 214 -8.04 -15.09 -15.78
C THR A 214 -7.21 -14.49 -14.64
N ILE A 215 -6.12 -13.79 -14.97
CA ILE A 215 -5.23 -13.10 -14.05
C ILE A 215 -5.35 -11.58 -14.24
N PHE A 216 -5.54 -10.86 -13.12
CA PHE A 216 -5.55 -9.40 -13.02
C PHE A 216 -4.33 -8.95 -12.22
N PHE A 217 -3.47 -8.11 -12.79
CA PHE A 217 -2.30 -7.61 -12.10
C PHE A 217 -2.66 -6.38 -11.26
N GLN A 218 -2.20 -6.36 -10.02
CA GLN A 218 -2.35 -5.19 -9.18
C GLN A 218 -1.22 -4.20 -9.48
N PRO A 219 -1.50 -2.99 -10.01
CA PRO A 219 -0.45 -2.05 -10.44
C PRO A 219 0.29 -1.38 -9.27
N SER A 220 -0.31 -1.39 -8.08
CA SER A 220 0.21 -0.67 -6.90
C SER A 220 -0.29 -1.32 -5.62
N LEU A 221 0.60 -1.44 -4.62
CA LEU A 221 0.28 -1.96 -3.29
C LEU A 221 -0.41 -0.93 -2.38
N LYS A 222 -0.72 0.28 -2.89
CA LYS A 222 -1.44 1.29 -2.12
C LYS A 222 -2.90 0.90 -1.95
N GLY A 223 -3.41 1.00 -0.72
CA GLY A 223 -4.78 0.62 -0.38
C GLY A 223 -5.85 1.14 -1.38
N PRO A 224 -5.91 2.45 -1.71
CA PRO A 224 -6.88 2.98 -2.66
C PRO A 224 -6.82 2.34 -4.05
N ASP A 225 -5.63 1.99 -4.55
CA ASP A 225 -5.47 1.36 -5.86
C ASP A 225 -5.97 -0.08 -5.83
N ILE A 226 -5.73 -0.81 -4.75
CA ILE A 226 -6.27 -2.17 -4.60
C ILE A 226 -7.79 -2.13 -4.50
N MET A 227 -8.35 -1.19 -3.73
CA MET A 227 -9.80 -1.00 -3.65
C MET A 227 -10.40 -0.66 -5.01
N LYS A 228 -9.71 0.13 -5.82
CA LYS A 228 -10.13 0.45 -7.19
C LYS A 228 -10.14 -0.79 -8.07
N SER A 229 -9.11 -1.63 -8.01
CA SER A 229 -9.05 -2.89 -8.77
C SER A 229 -10.14 -3.86 -8.37
N LEU A 230 -10.40 -4.02 -7.06
CA LEU A 230 -11.47 -4.85 -6.52
C LEU A 230 -12.87 -4.34 -6.90
N ALA A 231 -13.05 -3.02 -6.97
CA ALA A 231 -14.33 -2.43 -7.36
C ALA A 231 -14.57 -2.47 -8.89
N ALA A 232 -13.50 -2.41 -9.69
CA ALA A 232 -13.59 -2.36 -11.15
C ALA A 232 -13.66 -3.74 -11.81
N ASN A 233 -13.20 -4.79 -11.12
CA ASN A 233 -13.08 -6.13 -11.69
C ASN A 233 -13.78 -7.18 -10.82
N PRO A 234 -14.43 -8.19 -11.41
CA PRO A 234 -15.08 -9.26 -10.67
C PRO A 234 -14.04 -10.27 -10.14
N ILE A 235 -13.27 -9.88 -9.13
CA ILE A 235 -12.25 -10.73 -8.51
C ILE A 235 -12.91 -11.81 -7.66
N HIS A 236 -12.51 -13.06 -7.88
CA HIS A 236 -13.05 -14.25 -7.22
C HIS A 236 -12.08 -14.82 -6.18
N VAL A 237 -10.79 -14.81 -6.47
CA VAL A 237 -9.75 -15.37 -5.60
C VAL A 237 -8.68 -14.31 -5.34
N PHE A 238 -8.39 -14.08 -4.07
CA PHE A 238 -7.42 -13.08 -3.64
C PHE A 238 -6.42 -13.68 -2.65
N CYS A 239 -5.17 -13.78 -3.08
CA CYS A 239 -4.06 -14.29 -2.29
C CYS A 239 -3.30 -13.13 -1.65
N GLY A 240 -2.96 -13.25 -0.37
CA GLY A 240 -2.32 -12.20 0.39
C GLY A 240 -1.49 -12.74 1.54
N VAL A 241 -0.57 -11.91 2.04
CA VAL A 241 0.15 -12.18 3.29
C VAL A 241 -0.64 -11.67 4.48
N PRO A 242 -0.47 -12.19 5.72
CA PRO A 242 -1.20 -11.75 6.90
C PRO A 242 -1.27 -10.23 7.07
N GLN A 243 -0.13 -9.54 6.89
CA GLN A 243 -0.06 -8.09 7.01
C GLN A 243 -1.02 -7.37 6.06
N LEU A 244 -1.25 -7.90 4.86
CA LEU A 244 -2.18 -7.32 3.90
C LEU A 244 -3.62 -7.42 4.42
N TRP A 245 -4.00 -8.57 4.99
CA TRP A 245 -5.31 -8.78 5.61
C TRP A 245 -5.51 -7.88 6.83
N GLU A 246 -4.48 -7.70 7.65
CA GLU A 246 -4.52 -6.79 8.80
C GLU A 246 -4.78 -5.35 8.35
N LEU A 247 -4.01 -4.87 7.37
CA LEU A 247 -4.14 -3.52 6.82
C LEU A 247 -5.52 -3.27 6.18
N PHE A 248 -6.06 -4.25 5.45
CA PHE A 248 -7.40 -4.11 4.86
C PHE A 248 -8.48 -4.00 5.94
N PHE A 249 -8.43 -4.88 6.93
CA PHE A 249 -9.39 -4.85 8.02
C PHE A 249 -9.32 -3.54 8.81
N ASP A 250 -8.11 -3.11 9.17
CA ASP A 250 -7.88 -1.86 9.90
C ASP A 250 -8.36 -0.64 9.09
N GLY A 251 -8.15 -0.66 7.77
CA GLY A 251 -8.67 0.37 6.87
C GLY A 251 -10.20 0.45 6.85
N ILE A 252 -10.89 -0.70 6.89
CA ILE A 252 -12.37 -0.76 7.03
C ILE A 252 -12.80 -0.17 8.37
N VAL A 253 -12.16 -0.61 9.46
CA VAL A 253 -12.47 -0.16 10.81
C VAL A 253 -12.26 1.35 10.97
N SER A 254 -11.16 1.89 10.45
CA SER A 254 -10.88 3.33 10.50
C SER A 254 -11.93 4.15 9.74
N LYS A 255 -12.40 3.67 8.58
CA LYS A 255 -13.50 4.31 7.85
C LYS A 255 -14.81 4.31 8.64
N VAL A 256 -15.15 3.20 9.30
CA VAL A 256 -16.36 3.10 10.14
C VAL A 256 -16.24 4.05 11.35
N LYS A 257 -15.07 4.07 12.00
CA LYS A 257 -14.78 4.95 13.15
C LYS A 257 -14.85 6.42 12.80
N ALA A 258 -14.43 6.80 11.59
CA ALA A 258 -14.51 8.17 11.09
C ALA A 258 -15.97 8.64 10.88
N GLN A 259 -16.94 7.74 10.70
CA GLN A 259 -18.35 8.11 10.56
C GLN A 259 -18.97 8.49 11.91
N SER A 260 -18.86 7.62 12.92
CA SER A 260 -19.23 7.95 14.30
C SER A 260 -18.69 6.93 15.31
N LYS A 261 -18.45 7.36 16.57
CA LYS A 261 -18.08 6.45 17.66
C LYS A 261 -19.16 5.38 17.94
N ILE A 262 -20.44 5.76 17.82
CA ILE A 262 -21.57 4.85 18.06
C ILE A 262 -21.63 3.76 17.00
N THR A 263 -21.50 4.13 15.72
CA THR A 263 -21.46 3.19 14.60
C THR A 263 -20.28 2.23 14.72
N TYR A 264 -19.12 2.72 15.14
CA TYR A 264 -17.96 1.88 15.42
C TYR A 264 -18.21 0.88 16.54
N CYS A 265 -18.73 1.32 17.69
CA CYS A 265 -19.05 0.43 18.80
C CYS A 265 -20.07 -0.64 18.40
N LEU A 266 -21.10 -0.26 17.63
CA LEU A 266 -22.09 -1.18 17.11
C LEU A 266 -21.46 -2.19 16.13
N PHE A 267 -20.66 -1.71 15.19
CA PHE A 267 -19.97 -2.54 14.20
C PHE A 267 -19.08 -3.59 14.88
N MET A 268 -18.23 -3.15 15.83
CA MET A 268 -17.36 -4.06 16.59
C MET A 268 -18.15 -5.01 17.48
N SER A 269 -19.27 -4.57 18.06
CA SER A 269 -20.14 -5.46 18.86
C SER A 269 -20.75 -6.56 17.99
N VAL A 270 -21.31 -6.20 16.82
CA VAL A 270 -21.85 -7.17 15.86
C VAL A 270 -20.74 -8.09 15.36
N LEU A 271 -19.58 -7.57 15.01
CA LEU A 271 -18.47 -8.36 14.50
C LEU A 271 -17.97 -9.39 15.52
N ASN A 272 -17.94 -9.05 16.81
CA ASN A 272 -17.52 -9.98 17.86
C ASN A 272 -18.55 -11.07 18.18
N THR A 273 -19.84 -10.81 17.96
CA THR A 273 -20.96 -11.73 18.26
C THR A 273 -21.54 -12.46 17.04
N ALA A 274 -21.21 -12.01 15.82
CA ALA A 274 -21.77 -12.52 14.56
C ALA A 274 -21.62 -14.03 14.38
N GLY A 275 -20.54 -14.64 14.87
CA GLY A 275 -20.34 -16.09 14.82
C GLY A 275 -21.45 -16.89 15.52
N VAL A 276 -22.03 -16.35 16.60
CA VAL A 276 -23.17 -16.95 17.31
C VAL A 276 -24.46 -16.71 16.53
N TRP A 277 -24.65 -15.48 16.05
CA TRP A 277 -25.87 -15.03 15.38
C TRP A 277 -26.06 -15.70 14.01
N ARG A 278 -24.98 -16.09 13.34
CA ARG A 278 -25.01 -16.75 12.02
C ARG A 278 -25.60 -18.17 12.06
N LYS A 279 -25.61 -18.82 13.23
CA LYS A 279 -26.27 -20.12 13.45
C LYS A 279 -27.80 -20.01 13.50
N ILE A 280 -28.34 -18.80 13.66
CA ILE A 280 -29.78 -18.53 13.72
C ILE A 280 -30.26 -18.08 12.32
N PRO A 281 -31.14 -18.84 11.64
CA PRO A 281 -31.52 -18.57 10.24
C PRO A 281 -32.05 -17.17 9.95
N GLY A 282 -32.81 -16.56 10.88
CA GLY A 282 -33.35 -15.21 10.74
C GLY A 282 -32.30 -14.09 10.86
N LEU A 283 -31.33 -14.25 11.78
CA LEU A 283 -30.28 -13.26 12.02
C LEU A 283 -29.20 -13.30 10.94
N ARG A 284 -28.99 -14.44 10.26
CA ARG A 284 -28.05 -14.55 9.13
C ARG A 284 -28.34 -13.56 8.01
N LYS A 285 -29.62 -13.34 7.66
CA LYS A 285 -30.02 -12.36 6.64
C LYS A 285 -29.77 -10.92 7.09
N ILE A 286 -29.92 -10.63 8.37
CA ILE A 286 -29.64 -9.32 8.95
C ILE A 286 -28.13 -9.04 8.92
N LEU A 287 -27.31 -10.02 9.34
CA LEU A 287 -25.85 -9.90 9.28
C LEU A 287 -25.35 -9.68 7.85
N ALA A 288 -25.89 -10.41 6.86
CA ALA A 288 -25.55 -10.21 5.46
C ALA A 288 -25.84 -8.76 5.01
N LYS A 289 -26.98 -8.19 5.39
CA LYS A 289 -27.30 -6.77 5.09
C LYS A 289 -26.39 -5.79 5.83
N VAL A 290 -25.98 -6.09 7.06
CA VAL A 290 -25.07 -5.23 7.84
C VAL A 290 -23.69 -5.17 7.20
N PHE A 291 -23.18 -6.32 6.71
CA PHE A 291 -21.86 -6.39 6.08
C PHE A 291 -21.87 -6.13 4.56
N GLU A 292 -23.04 -5.99 3.93
CA GLU A 292 -23.19 -5.67 2.50
C GLU A 292 -22.30 -4.51 2.02
N PRO A 293 -22.15 -3.37 2.74
CA PRO A 293 -21.23 -2.30 2.31
C PRO A 293 -19.76 -2.75 2.27
N VAL A 294 -19.36 -3.67 3.15
CA VAL A 294 -18.00 -4.22 3.16
C VAL A 294 -17.81 -5.14 1.95
N HIS A 295 -18.80 -5.98 1.64
CA HIS A 295 -18.81 -6.82 0.44
C HIS A 295 -18.82 -6.01 -0.86
N GLN A 296 -19.52 -4.87 -0.91
CA GLN A 296 -19.47 -3.97 -2.07
C GLN A 296 -18.09 -3.37 -2.31
N VAL A 297 -17.37 -3.09 -1.22
CA VAL A 297 -16.06 -2.47 -1.25
C VAL A 297 -14.97 -3.48 -1.62
N ILE A 298 -15.10 -4.73 -1.19
CA ILE A 298 -14.17 -5.83 -1.49
C ILE A 298 -14.48 -6.51 -2.83
N GLY A 299 -15.74 -6.51 -3.27
CA GLY A 299 -16.23 -7.22 -4.45
C GLY A 299 -17.24 -8.30 -4.07
N LYS A 300 -18.44 -8.27 -4.67
CA LYS A 300 -19.54 -9.19 -4.35
C LYS A 300 -19.31 -10.63 -4.82
N GLU A 301 -18.44 -10.81 -5.81
CA GLU A 301 -18.14 -12.13 -6.40
C GLU A 301 -16.95 -12.82 -5.74
N MET A 302 -16.40 -12.21 -4.68
CA MET A 302 -15.27 -12.77 -3.94
C MET A 302 -15.64 -14.13 -3.33
N LYS A 303 -14.95 -15.18 -3.76
CA LYS A 303 -15.15 -16.56 -3.31
C LYS A 303 -14.22 -16.93 -2.16
N VAL A 304 -12.91 -16.66 -2.30
CA VAL A 304 -11.89 -17.14 -1.35
C VAL A 304 -10.75 -16.13 -1.15
N PHE A 305 -10.39 -15.90 0.11
CA PHE A 305 -9.15 -15.27 0.54
C PHE A 305 -8.14 -16.33 0.97
N ILE A 306 -6.91 -16.22 0.48
CA ILE A 306 -5.81 -17.12 0.87
C ILE A 306 -4.76 -16.31 1.61
N SER A 307 -4.48 -16.68 2.86
CA SER A 307 -3.39 -16.14 3.66
C SER A 307 -2.21 -17.11 3.69
N GLY A 308 -1.00 -16.64 3.40
CA GLY A 308 0.20 -17.47 3.40
C GLY A 308 1.50 -16.71 3.70
N GLY A 309 2.60 -17.45 3.88
CA GLY A 309 3.95 -16.91 4.14
C GLY A 309 4.25 -16.59 5.60
N ALA A 310 3.22 -16.46 6.43
CA ALA A 310 3.24 -16.39 7.89
C ALA A 310 1.84 -16.75 8.44
N SER A 311 1.75 -17.03 9.74
CA SER A 311 0.48 -17.32 10.41
C SER A 311 -0.40 -16.07 10.45
N LEU A 312 -1.69 -16.21 10.13
CA LEU A 312 -2.64 -15.11 10.28
C LEU A 312 -3.02 -14.96 11.75
N LYS A 313 -3.05 -13.72 12.24
CA LYS A 313 -3.53 -13.45 13.60
C LYS A 313 -4.94 -14.01 13.76
N PRO A 314 -5.19 -14.85 14.78
CA PRO A 314 -6.45 -15.58 14.87
C PRO A 314 -7.69 -14.67 15.04
N THR A 315 -7.48 -13.46 15.57
CA THR A 315 -8.49 -12.40 15.67
C THR A 315 -8.96 -11.91 14.30
N TYR A 316 -8.05 -11.73 13.33
CA TYR A 316 -8.41 -11.30 11.97
C TYR A 316 -9.09 -12.42 11.20
N PHE A 317 -8.64 -13.67 11.34
CA PHE A 317 -9.34 -14.84 10.80
C PHE A 317 -10.82 -14.84 11.24
N LYS A 318 -11.06 -14.73 12.56
CA LYS A 318 -12.41 -14.62 13.13
C LYS A 318 -13.21 -13.48 12.51
N TYR A 319 -12.63 -12.30 12.35
CA TYR A 319 -13.32 -11.13 11.82
C TYR A 319 -13.75 -11.33 10.36
N TYR A 320 -12.87 -11.82 9.50
CA TYR A 320 -13.21 -12.11 8.10
C TYR A 320 -14.31 -13.16 7.98
N THR A 321 -14.19 -14.27 8.73
CA THR A 321 -15.23 -15.30 8.78
C THR A 321 -16.57 -14.73 9.27
N ASN A 322 -16.56 -13.87 10.30
CA ASN A 322 -17.76 -13.25 10.86
C ASN A 322 -18.42 -12.23 9.91
N MET A 323 -17.64 -11.56 9.05
CA MET A 323 -18.16 -10.69 7.99
C MET A 323 -18.75 -11.47 6.80
N GLY A 324 -18.60 -12.79 6.76
CA GLY A 324 -19.15 -13.62 5.69
C GLY A 324 -18.14 -14.08 4.65
N PHE A 325 -16.86 -13.69 4.76
CA PHE A 325 -15.83 -14.11 3.82
C PHE A 325 -15.29 -15.50 4.16
N THR A 326 -14.86 -16.21 3.13
CA THR A 326 -14.08 -17.44 3.27
C THR A 326 -12.62 -17.08 3.24
N ILE A 327 -11.95 -17.11 4.39
CA ILE A 327 -10.51 -16.97 4.50
C ILE A 327 -9.91 -18.30 4.92
N ILE A 328 -8.82 -18.69 4.28
CA ILE A 328 -8.08 -19.90 4.57
C ILE A 328 -6.60 -19.58 4.74
N GLU A 329 -5.89 -20.43 5.45
CA GLU A 329 -4.44 -20.39 5.58
C GLU A 329 -3.81 -21.52 4.78
N GLY A 330 -2.62 -21.26 4.23
CA GLY A 330 -1.81 -22.25 3.54
C GLY A 330 -0.37 -22.20 4.01
N TYR A 331 0.27 -23.36 4.06
CA TYR A 331 1.65 -23.50 4.50
C TYR A 331 2.54 -24.10 3.43
N GLY A 332 3.73 -23.54 3.34
CA GLY A 332 4.84 -24.12 2.61
C GLY A 332 5.98 -23.12 2.43
N LEU A 333 7.07 -23.63 1.88
CA LEU A 333 8.35 -22.98 1.74
C LEU A 333 8.69 -22.79 0.26
N THR A 334 9.79 -22.10 -0.03
CA THR A 334 10.32 -22.10 -1.40
C THR A 334 10.75 -23.51 -1.79
N GLU A 335 11.36 -24.24 -0.86
CA GLU A 335 11.76 -25.64 -0.98
C GLU A 335 10.59 -26.62 -1.18
N THR A 336 9.35 -26.21 -0.91
CA THR A 336 8.14 -27.01 -1.16
C THR A 336 7.27 -26.38 -2.25
N THR A 337 7.88 -25.61 -3.16
CA THR A 337 7.17 -25.01 -4.31
C THR A 337 5.97 -24.16 -3.89
N GLY A 338 6.11 -23.36 -2.82
CA GLY A 338 4.98 -22.59 -2.30
C GLY A 338 4.07 -23.44 -1.41
N PRO A 339 2.73 -23.28 -1.46
CA PRO A 339 1.84 -23.93 -0.52
C PRO A 339 1.74 -25.44 -0.81
N ALA A 340 2.22 -26.24 0.14
CA ALA A 340 2.18 -27.71 0.11
C ALA A 340 1.09 -28.28 1.03
N LEU A 341 0.60 -27.46 1.97
CA LEU A 341 -0.60 -27.71 2.76
C LEU A 341 -1.59 -26.56 2.57
N LEU A 342 -2.87 -26.89 2.55
CA LEU A 342 -3.92 -25.90 2.40
C LEU A 342 -5.20 -26.32 3.12
N SER A 343 -5.80 -25.39 3.85
CA SER A 343 -7.11 -25.60 4.45
C SER A 343 -8.20 -25.65 3.38
N VAL A 344 -9.16 -26.56 3.57
CA VAL A 344 -10.32 -26.66 2.68
C VAL A 344 -11.29 -25.50 2.97
N PRO A 345 -11.70 -24.71 1.95
CA PRO A 345 -12.71 -23.68 2.10
C PRO A 345 -13.99 -24.20 2.78
N GLY A 346 -14.42 -23.54 3.85
CA GLY A 346 -15.58 -23.92 4.66
C GLY A 346 -15.32 -24.97 5.75
N GLN A 347 -14.14 -25.59 5.78
CA GLN A 347 -13.68 -26.50 6.83
C GLN A 347 -12.48 -25.95 7.61
N SER A 348 -11.85 -24.88 7.11
CA SER A 348 -10.69 -24.23 7.73
C SER A 348 -10.93 -23.91 9.21
N GLN A 349 -10.02 -24.40 10.03
CA GLN A 349 -9.97 -24.07 11.45
C GLN A 349 -9.05 -22.87 11.70
N ARG A 350 -9.32 -22.16 12.79
CA ARG A 350 -8.50 -21.05 13.26
C ARG A 350 -7.13 -21.58 13.70
N GLY A 351 -6.04 -21.04 13.14
CA GLY A 351 -4.66 -21.41 13.50
C GLY A 351 -4.11 -22.67 12.82
N SER A 352 -4.96 -23.36 12.04
CA SER A 352 -4.59 -24.51 11.23
C SER A 352 -4.13 -24.06 9.85
N VAL A 353 -3.09 -24.71 9.32
CA VAL A 353 -2.62 -24.53 7.94
C VAL A 353 -3.19 -25.57 6.98
N GLY A 354 -4.08 -26.43 7.49
CA GLY A 354 -4.77 -27.46 6.74
C GLY A 354 -4.00 -28.77 6.60
N GLY A 355 -4.45 -29.61 5.68
CA GLY A 355 -3.83 -30.89 5.35
C GLY A 355 -2.92 -30.82 4.12
N PRO A 356 -2.11 -31.86 3.86
CA PRO A 356 -1.31 -31.94 2.64
C PRO A 356 -2.20 -31.96 1.39
N ILE A 357 -1.79 -31.22 0.37
CA ILE A 357 -2.42 -31.32 -0.95
C ILE A 357 -2.13 -32.70 -1.57
N GLU A 358 -2.93 -33.09 -2.56
CA GLU A 358 -2.77 -34.36 -3.25
C GLU A 358 -1.34 -34.53 -3.80
N GLY A 359 -0.75 -35.71 -3.56
CA GLY A 359 0.62 -36.03 -3.95
C GLY A 359 1.69 -35.60 -2.93
N ASN A 360 1.30 -35.04 -1.79
CA ASN A 360 2.20 -34.76 -0.66
C ASN A 360 1.84 -35.58 0.58
N GLU A 361 2.86 -35.85 1.38
CA GLU A 361 2.80 -36.50 2.68
C GLU A 361 3.51 -35.65 3.72
N VAL A 362 2.99 -35.66 4.94
CA VAL A 362 3.55 -34.95 6.10
C VAL A 362 3.64 -35.92 7.26
N VAL A 363 4.79 -35.93 7.93
CA VAL A 363 4.99 -36.68 9.18
C VAL A 363 5.64 -35.79 10.23
N LEU A 364 5.29 -36.05 11.49
CA LEU A 364 5.95 -35.44 12.64
C LEU A 364 7.01 -36.40 13.17
N ARG A 365 8.24 -35.93 13.28
CA ARG A 365 9.35 -36.68 13.89
C ARG A 365 9.78 -36.03 15.20
N ASN A 366 10.41 -36.80 16.08
CA ASN A 366 10.93 -36.32 17.36
C ASN A 366 9.88 -35.55 18.21
N ALA A 367 8.64 -36.04 18.19
CA ALA A 367 7.55 -35.38 18.90
C ALA A 367 7.77 -35.40 20.42
N ASN A 368 7.54 -34.27 21.07
CA ASN A 368 7.63 -34.12 22.52
C ASN A 368 6.37 -34.67 23.23
N ALA A 369 6.32 -34.54 24.56
CA ALA A 369 5.17 -34.98 25.36
C ALA A 369 3.84 -34.28 24.98
N ASP A 370 3.91 -33.09 24.39
CA ASP A 370 2.76 -32.32 23.91
C ASP A 370 2.39 -32.65 22.45
N LYS A 371 2.97 -33.71 21.88
CA LYS A 371 2.82 -34.14 20.47
C LYS A 371 3.33 -33.14 19.43
N ILE A 372 4.14 -32.16 19.84
CA ILE A 372 4.79 -31.21 18.93
C ILE A 372 6.08 -31.84 18.42
N GLY A 373 6.20 -32.00 17.11
CA GLY A 373 7.37 -32.59 16.46
C GLY A 373 7.87 -31.77 15.28
N GLU A 374 9.03 -32.17 14.76
CA GLU A 374 9.60 -31.63 13.52
C GLU A 374 8.71 -31.99 12.34
N VAL A 375 8.39 -31.01 11.50
CA VAL A 375 7.58 -31.20 10.29
C VAL A 375 8.48 -31.68 9.16
N TRP A 376 8.27 -32.92 8.74
CA TRP A 376 8.94 -33.53 7.59
C TRP A 376 7.95 -33.75 6.45
N MET A 377 8.38 -33.49 5.23
CA MET A 377 7.53 -33.53 4.04
C MET A 377 8.15 -34.37 2.92
N ARG A 378 7.31 -35.04 2.15
CA ARG A 378 7.70 -35.73 0.92
C ARG A 378 6.58 -35.59 -0.09
N GLY A 379 6.91 -35.44 -1.37
CA GLY A 379 5.90 -35.46 -2.43
C GLY A 379 6.19 -34.50 -3.56
N VAL A 380 5.19 -34.31 -4.41
CA VAL A 380 5.27 -33.57 -5.68
C VAL A 380 5.67 -32.10 -5.52
N SER A 381 5.46 -31.52 -4.34
CA SER A 381 5.82 -30.13 -4.06
C SER A 381 7.26 -29.93 -3.61
N VAL A 382 7.92 -30.98 -3.11
CA VAL A 382 9.26 -30.89 -2.54
C VAL A 382 10.29 -30.75 -3.66
N MET A 383 11.20 -29.78 -3.52
CA MET A 383 12.30 -29.56 -4.45
C MET A 383 13.21 -30.80 -4.56
N PRO A 384 13.89 -31.03 -5.68
CA PRO A 384 14.95 -32.05 -5.77
C PRO A 384 16.20 -31.67 -4.98
N GLY A 385 16.39 -30.39 -4.66
CA GLY A 385 17.49 -29.90 -3.82
C GLY A 385 17.98 -28.50 -4.20
N TYR A 386 18.92 -28.00 -3.40
CA TYR A 386 19.62 -26.75 -3.65
C TYR A 386 20.67 -26.90 -4.78
N TYR A 387 20.70 -25.90 -5.67
CA TYR A 387 21.62 -25.84 -6.80
C TYR A 387 23.08 -25.73 -6.32
N ASN A 388 23.94 -26.63 -6.82
CA ASN A 388 25.36 -26.68 -6.53
C ASN A 388 25.72 -26.59 -5.02
N ASN A 389 24.94 -27.24 -4.16
CA ASN A 389 25.15 -27.22 -2.71
C ASN A 389 24.89 -28.58 -2.03
N PRO A 390 25.78 -29.58 -2.23
CA PRO A 390 25.60 -30.93 -1.69
C PRO A 390 25.54 -30.98 -0.16
N ALA A 391 26.29 -30.10 0.52
CA ALA A 391 26.29 -30.03 1.99
C ALA A 391 24.93 -29.58 2.53
N ALA A 392 24.31 -28.56 1.94
CA ALA A 392 22.97 -28.13 2.34
C ALA A 392 21.91 -29.19 2.02
N ASN A 393 22.05 -29.92 0.91
CA ASN A 393 21.13 -31.01 0.54
C ASN A 393 21.19 -32.17 1.54
N ALA A 394 22.38 -32.62 1.91
CA ALA A 394 22.57 -33.69 2.89
C ALA A 394 22.05 -33.33 4.30
N GLN A 395 21.92 -32.04 4.63
CA GLN A 395 21.39 -31.58 5.91
C GLN A 395 19.87 -31.59 5.98
N VAL A 396 19.17 -31.47 4.84
CA VAL A 396 17.72 -31.30 4.81
C VAL A 396 16.97 -32.51 4.28
N PHE A 397 17.65 -33.43 3.60
CA PHE A 397 17.07 -34.69 3.14
C PHE A 397 17.59 -35.88 3.93
N ASP A 398 16.70 -36.83 4.23
CA ASP A 398 17.11 -38.15 4.71
C ASP A 398 17.26 -39.16 3.58
N LYS A 399 17.67 -40.38 3.94
CA LYS A 399 17.87 -41.51 3.01
C LYS A 399 16.59 -41.98 2.30
N ASP A 400 15.42 -41.67 2.85
CA ASP A 400 14.11 -42.13 2.38
C ASP A 400 13.39 -41.02 1.56
N GLY A 401 14.10 -39.90 1.29
CA GLY A 401 13.63 -38.78 0.50
C GLY A 401 12.72 -37.80 1.25
N TRP A 402 12.67 -37.85 2.59
CA TRP A 402 11.95 -36.86 3.38
C TRP A 402 12.76 -35.59 3.53
N PHE A 403 12.09 -34.46 3.32
CA PHE A 403 12.62 -33.12 3.51
C PHE A 403 12.26 -32.58 4.89
N ASN A 404 13.27 -32.16 5.64
CA ASN A 404 13.11 -31.45 6.91
C ASN A 404 12.85 -29.96 6.63
N THR A 405 11.65 -29.49 6.99
CA THR A 405 11.25 -28.09 6.79
C THR A 405 11.97 -27.11 7.73
N GLY A 406 12.50 -27.61 8.85
CA GLY A 406 13.03 -26.81 9.96
C GLY A 406 11.94 -26.16 10.84
N ASP A 407 10.67 -26.42 10.55
CA ASP A 407 9.52 -25.94 11.30
C ASP A 407 8.98 -27.04 12.24
N LEU A 408 8.28 -26.62 13.30
CA LEU A 408 7.70 -27.46 14.34
C LEU A 408 6.18 -27.34 14.34
N GLY A 409 5.48 -28.44 14.58
CA GLY A 409 4.02 -28.43 14.62
C GLY A 409 3.42 -29.68 15.25
N PHE A 410 2.09 -29.68 15.33
CA PHE A 410 1.32 -30.86 15.73
C PHE A 410 0.17 -31.09 14.73
N ILE A 411 -0.28 -32.33 14.61
CA ILE A 411 -1.43 -32.72 13.79
C ILE A 411 -2.60 -32.96 14.74
N ASP A 412 -3.73 -32.32 14.48
CA ASP A 412 -4.94 -32.46 15.30
C ASP A 412 -5.75 -33.72 14.94
N GLU A 413 -6.85 -33.96 15.66
CA GLU A 413 -7.73 -35.13 15.45
C GLU A 413 -8.40 -35.14 14.08
N LEU A 414 -8.47 -34.00 13.39
CA LEU A 414 -9.01 -33.85 12.04
C LEU A 414 -7.93 -34.04 10.96
N GLY A 415 -6.69 -34.33 11.37
CA GLY A 415 -5.56 -34.51 10.46
C GLY A 415 -5.00 -33.19 9.92
N GLU A 416 -5.35 -32.05 10.51
CA GLU A 416 -4.82 -30.76 10.10
C GLU A 416 -3.53 -30.40 10.85
N LEU A 417 -2.58 -29.79 10.14
CA LEU A 417 -1.31 -29.35 10.73
C LEU A 417 -1.47 -27.96 11.35
N HIS A 418 -0.89 -27.78 12.53
CA HIS A 418 -0.74 -26.49 13.22
C HIS A 418 0.74 -26.21 13.42
N ILE A 419 1.23 -25.07 12.89
CA ILE A 419 2.62 -24.66 13.01
C ILE A 419 2.82 -23.90 14.32
N THR A 420 3.84 -24.29 15.08
CA THR A 420 4.13 -23.76 16.44
C THR A 420 5.40 -22.92 16.50
N GLY A 421 6.30 -23.03 15.52
CA GLY A 421 7.55 -22.26 15.46
C GLY A 421 8.64 -22.95 14.65
N ARG A 422 9.89 -22.53 14.83
CA ARG A 422 11.08 -23.13 14.18
C ARG A 422 11.96 -23.90 15.14
N PHE A 423 12.45 -25.06 14.71
CA PHE A 423 13.35 -25.88 15.53
C PHE A 423 14.61 -25.13 15.96
N LYS A 424 15.20 -24.34 15.06
CA LYS A 424 16.40 -23.53 15.37
C LYS A 424 16.14 -22.36 16.32
N ASN A 425 14.89 -21.97 16.50
CA ASN A 425 14.49 -20.90 17.41
C ASN A 425 13.99 -21.44 18.76
N LEU A 426 13.85 -22.77 18.90
CA LEU A 426 13.39 -23.41 20.12
C LEU A 426 14.28 -23.01 21.30
N ILE A 427 13.67 -22.45 22.35
CA ILE A 427 14.36 -22.15 23.59
C ILE A 427 14.21 -23.38 24.48
N ILE A 428 15.33 -24.04 24.76
CA ILE A 428 15.38 -25.13 25.73
C ILE A 428 15.87 -24.52 27.04
N LEU A 429 14.97 -24.40 28.01
CA LEU A 429 15.33 -23.90 29.33
C LEU A 429 16.19 -24.92 30.07
N ASP A 430 16.99 -24.46 31.04
CA ASP A 430 17.80 -25.32 31.90
C ASP A 430 16.97 -26.36 32.68
N SER A 431 15.66 -26.11 32.82
CA SER A 431 14.68 -27.08 33.36
C SER A 431 14.35 -28.26 32.43
N GLY A 432 14.89 -28.26 31.20
CA GLY A 432 14.54 -29.22 30.14
C GLY A 432 13.20 -28.93 29.47
N LYS A 433 12.54 -27.81 29.80
CA LYS A 433 11.27 -27.40 29.18
C LYS A 433 11.52 -26.64 27.88
N ASN A 434 10.76 -27.03 26.85
CA ASN A 434 10.77 -26.39 25.55
C ASN A 434 9.82 -25.19 25.55
N VAL A 435 10.31 -24.06 25.06
CA VAL A 435 9.55 -22.83 24.86
C VAL A 435 9.68 -22.42 23.39
N TYR A 436 8.53 -22.23 22.74
CA TYR A 436 8.43 -21.83 21.34
C TYR A 436 8.24 -20.32 21.28
N PRO A 437 9.25 -19.55 20.82
CA PRO A 437 9.17 -18.09 20.84
C PRO A 437 7.99 -17.54 20.05
N GLU A 438 7.69 -18.12 18.89
CA GLU A 438 6.63 -17.65 17.99
C GLU A 438 5.23 -17.78 18.64
N GLU A 439 5.00 -18.82 19.45
CA GLU A 439 3.78 -18.99 20.27
C GLU A 439 3.64 -17.82 21.26
N LEU A 440 4.74 -17.45 21.91
CA LEU A 440 4.75 -16.35 22.87
C LEU A 440 4.60 -15.00 22.18
N GLU A 441 5.32 -14.75 21.08
CA GLU A 441 5.18 -13.55 20.26
C GLU A 441 3.71 -13.34 19.88
N ALA A 442 3.04 -14.37 19.34
CA ALA A 442 1.63 -14.29 19.01
C ALA A 442 0.73 -13.96 20.21
N TYR A 443 1.02 -14.56 21.38
CA TYR A 443 0.27 -14.30 22.61
C TYR A 443 0.45 -12.86 23.11
N TYR A 444 1.68 -12.36 23.22
CA TYR A 444 1.96 -11.02 23.75
C TYR A 444 1.64 -9.90 22.75
N GLN A 445 1.74 -10.16 21.45
CA GLN A 445 1.43 -9.19 20.39
C GLN A 445 -0.05 -8.75 20.38
N ASP A 446 -0.94 -9.50 21.04
CA ASP A 446 -2.35 -9.11 21.26
C ASP A 446 -2.51 -7.94 22.26
N SER A 447 -1.45 -7.54 22.98
CA SER A 447 -1.50 -6.39 23.88
C SER A 447 -1.67 -5.06 23.11
N PRO A 448 -2.54 -4.15 23.56
CA PRO A 448 -2.67 -2.82 22.97
C PRO A 448 -1.45 -1.92 23.20
N LEU A 449 -0.54 -2.30 24.10
CA LEU A 449 0.66 -1.51 24.41
C LEU A 449 1.87 -1.91 23.57
N ILE A 450 1.83 -3.09 22.94
CA ILE A 450 2.93 -3.65 22.14
C ILE A 450 2.69 -3.33 20.66
N GLU A 451 3.67 -2.68 20.03
CA GLU A 451 3.72 -2.43 18.59
C GLU A 451 4.37 -3.61 17.87
N GLU A 452 5.55 -4.02 18.34
CA GLU A 452 6.31 -5.18 17.85
C GLU A 452 6.92 -5.92 19.03
N ILE A 453 7.07 -7.23 18.91
CA ILE A 453 7.81 -8.05 19.86
C ILE A 453 8.65 -9.09 19.12
N SER A 454 9.85 -9.38 19.63
CA SER A 454 10.60 -10.59 19.31
C SER A 454 10.97 -11.31 20.59
N VAL A 455 10.66 -12.61 20.67
CA VAL A 455 11.01 -13.48 21.79
C VAL A 455 12.18 -14.37 21.37
N PHE A 456 13.13 -14.58 22.28
CA PHE A 456 14.31 -15.41 22.03
C PHE A 456 14.92 -15.90 23.34
N GLY A 457 15.77 -16.93 23.23
CA GLY A 457 16.58 -17.42 24.35
C GLY A 457 17.73 -16.45 24.59
N TYR A 458 17.90 -16.02 25.84
CA TYR A 458 19.03 -15.17 26.23
C TYR A 458 19.55 -15.60 27.59
N LYS A 459 20.87 -15.81 27.70
CA LYS A 459 21.50 -16.22 28.95
C LYS A 459 21.67 -15.03 29.90
N ILE A 460 20.95 -15.07 31.02
CA ILE A 460 21.13 -14.11 32.12
C ILE A 460 21.88 -14.83 33.24
N LYS A 461 23.09 -14.35 33.56
CA LYS A 461 23.98 -14.97 34.56
C LYS A 461 24.20 -16.48 34.31
N GLY A 462 24.27 -16.87 33.04
CA GLY A 462 24.50 -18.25 32.62
C GLY A 462 23.24 -19.12 32.49
N ILE A 463 22.07 -18.64 32.92
CA ILE A 463 20.79 -19.38 32.86
C ILE A 463 20.04 -19.02 31.58
N GLU A 464 19.67 -20.04 30.79
CA GLU A 464 18.86 -19.83 29.57
C GLU A 464 17.47 -19.32 29.95
N THR A 465 17.14 -18.10 29.51
CA THR A 465 15.93 -17.39 29.93
C THR A 465 15.11 -16.96 28.72
N VAL A 466 13.78 -17.04 28.82
CA VAL A 466 12.87 -16.47 27.83
C VAL A 466 12.95 -14.94 27.90
N TYR A 467 13.51 -14.33 26.85
CA TYR A 467 13.75 -12.90 26.75
C TYR A 467 12.92 -12.29 25.61
N ALA A 468 12.53 -11.03 25.75
CA ALA A 468 11.87 -10.30 24.67
C ALA A 468 12.52 -8.94 24.36
N ALA A 469 12.60 -8.59 23.08
CA ALA A 469 12.80 -7.22 22.63
C ALA A 469 11.44 -6.65 22.17
N ILE A 470 11.03 -5.52 22.75
CA ILE A 470 9.67 -4.98 22.57
C ILE A 470 9.74 -3.54 22.05
N VAL A 471 8.96 -3.26 21.02
CA VAL A 471 8.66 -1.88 20.59
C VAL A 471 7.30 -1.50 21.18
N PRO A 472 7.21 -0.53 22.10
CA PRO A 472 5.95 -0.07 22.66
C PRO A 472 5.25 0.86 21.67
N ARG A 473 3.91 0.81 21.62
CA ARG A 473 3.13 1.74 20.78
C ARG A 473 3.27 3.18 21.23
N GLU A 474 3.25 3.40 22.54
CA GLU A 474 3.53 4.70 23.14
C GLU A 474 4.99 4.74 23.59
N LYS A 475 5.79 5.61 22.95
CA LYS A 475 7.24 5.75 23.19
C LYS A 475 7.47 6.94 24.11
N SER A 476 7.56 6.68 25.41
CA SER A 476 7.71 7.64 26.50
C SER A 476 8.73 7.16 27.52
N LYS A 477 9.07 8.00 28.51
CA LYS A 477 9.96 7.60 29.61
C LYS A 477 9.36 6.48 30.47
N ASP A 478 8.04 6.36 30.47
CA ASP A 478 7.30 5.39 31.28
C ASP A 478 7.02 4.08 30.53
N SER A 479 7.35 3.99 29.23
CA SER A 479 7.09 2.79 28.41
C SER A 479 7.62 1.52 29.04
N TYR A 480 8.82 1.56 29.64
CA TYR A 480 9.40 0.40 30.32
C TYR A 480 8.51 -0.11 31.46
N GLN A 481 8.01 0.80 32.29
CA GLN A 481 7.15 0.43 33.40
C GLN A 481 5.77 -0.02 32.93
N GLN A 482 5.22 0.61 31.89
CA GLN A 482 3.92 0.22 31.31
C GLN A 482 3.99 -1.18 30.70
N ILE A 483 5.02 -1.47 29.90
CA ILE A 483 5.23 -2.79 29.31
C ILE A 483 5.50 -3.83 30.40
N LYS A 484 6.29 -3.51 31.42
CA LYS A 484 6.50 -4.42 32.56
C LYS A 484 5.18 -4.82 33.21
N ASN A 485 4.35 -3.84 33.57
CA ASN A 485 3.06 -4.09 34.21
C ASN A 485 2.13 -4.94 33.32
N GLU A 486 2.21 -4.74 32.00
CA GLU A 486 1.41 -5.49 31.02
C GLU A 486 1.90 -6.92 30.84
N LEU A 487 3.22 -7.12 30.76
CA LEU A 487 3.81 -8.46 30.77
C LEU A 487 3.44 -9.21 32.06
N ASP A 488 3.53 -8.57 33.22
CA ASP A 488 3.13 -9.16 34.51
C ASP A 488 1.63 -9.55 34.52
N ARG A 489 0.77 -8.75 33.87
CA ARG A 489 -0.65 -9.08 33.71
C ARG A 489 -0.85 -10.30 32.81
N MET A 490 -0.17 -10.34 31.66
CA MET A 490 -0.31 -11.40 30.66
C MET A 490 0.35 -12.71 31.10
N ASN A 491 1.48 -12.64 31.80
CA ASN A 491 2.21 -13.80 32.35
C ASN A 491 1.33 -14.66 33.27
N LYS A 492 0.36 -14.07 33.98
CA LYS A 492 -0.59 -14.81 34.84
C LYS A 492 -1.45 -15.81 34.08
N GLY A 493 -1.61 -15.64 32.76
CA GLY A 493 -2.37 -16.53 31.90
C GLY A 493 -1.56 -17.69 31.30
N LEU A 494 -0.25 -17.77 31.58
CA LEU A 494 0.64 -18.76 31.00
C LEU A 494 1.29 -19.64 32.10
N PRO A 495 1.69 -20.88 31.76
CA PRO A 495 2.55 -21.68 32.63
C PRO A 495 3.85 -20.92 32.94
N SER A 496 4.39 -21.06 34.16
CA SER A 496 5.54 -20.29 34.63
C SER A 496 6.76 -20.35 33.70
N TYR A 497 7.03 -21.51 33.09
CA TYR A 497 8.14 -21.71 32.16
C TYR A 497 7.91 -21.11 30.76
N LYS A 498 6.67 -20.74 30.41
CA LYS A 498 6.31 -20.08 29.14
C LYS A 498 6.13 -18.56 29.30
N THR A 499 6.65 -17.96 30.36
CA THR A 499 6.52 -16.51 30.59
C THR A 499 7.76 -15.75 30.13
N ILE A 500 7.59 -14.53 29.60
CA ILE A 500 8.71 -13.60 29.40
C ILE A 500 9.23 -13.21 30.78
N ALA A 501 10.43 -13.69 31.10
CA ALA A 501 11.08 -13.48 32.40
C ALA A 501 11.90 -12.19 32.43
N ALA A 502 12.42 -11.76 31.28
CA ALA A 502 13.14 -10.50 31.12
C ALA A 502 12.88 -9.91 29.75
N PHE A 503 12.99 -8.59 29.64
CA PHE A 503 12.76 -7.91 28.36
C PHE A 503 13.62 -6.66 28.23
N ALA A 504 13.71 -6.17 27.00
CA ALA A 504 14.25 -4.86 26.69
C ALA A 504 13.27 -4.09 25.79
N ILE A 505 13.32 -2.77 25.88
CA ILE A 505 12.54 -1.89 25.01
C ILE A 505 13.41 -1.25 23.94
N SER A 506 12.92 -1.28 22.71
CA SER A 506 13.42 -0.50 21.59
C SER A 506 12.43 0.62 21.24
N PHE A 507 12.93 1.83 20.96
CA PHE A 507 12.11 2.92 20.41
C PHE A 507 12.21 3.03 18.88
N THR A 508 13.04 2.20 18.26
CA THR A 508 13.12 2.01 16.82
C THR A 508 12.53 0.65 16.43
N PRO A 509 12.04 0.48 15.19
CA PRO A 509 11.64 -0.83 14.68
C PRO A 509 12.77 -1.85 14.84
N LEU A 510 12.41 -3.11 15.08
CA LEU A 510 13.38 -4.20 15.23
C LEU A 510 13.99 -4.56 13.84
N PRO A 511 15.27 -5.00 13.78
CA PRO A 511 15.93 -5.45 12.55
C PRO A 511 15.12 -6.47 11.73
N ARG A 512 14.98 -6.21 10.42
CA ARG A 512 14.25 -7.06 9.45
C ARG A 512 15.10 -7.41 8.24
N ASN A 513 14.78 -8.53 7.58
CA ASN A 513 15.34 -8.89 6.27
C ASN A 513 14.52 -8.28 5.10
N SER A 514 14.92 -8.55 3.85
CA SER A 514 14.23 -8.07 2.64
C SER A 514 12.76 -8.53 2.53
N THR A 515 12.39 -9.66 3.18
CA THR A 515 11.00 -10.15 3.25
C THR A 515 10.23 -9.61 4.45
N LYS A 516 10.74 -8.58 5.11
CA LYS A 516 10.18 -7.92 6.30
C LYS A 516 10.06 -8.81 7.56
N LYS A 517 10.71 -9.98 7.58
CA LYS A 517 10.78 -10.87 8.76
C LYS A 517 11.85 -10.39 9.73
N LEU A 518 11.59 -10.49 11.04
CA LEU A 518 12.51 -10.11 12.10
C LEU A 518 13.77 -11.00 12.10
N VAL A 519 14.92 -10.40 12.38
CA VAL A 519 16.22 -11.10 12.39
C VAL A 519 16.75 -11.18 13.81
N VAL A 520 16.38 -12.25 14.53
CA VAL A 520 16.71 -12.46 15.96
C VAL A 520 18.20 -12.30 16.27
N ARG A 521 19.09 -12.83 15.42
CA ARG A 521 20.55 -12.70 15.60
C ARG A 521 21.03 -11.25 15.62
N GLU A 522 20.45 -10.38 14.79
CA GLU A 522 20.80 -8.96 14.77
C GLU A 522 20.17 -8.25 15.98
N ILE A 523 18.95 -8.61 16.38
CA ILE A 523 18.30 -8.12 17.61
C ILE A 523 19.17 -8.41 18.84
N ILE A 524 19.69 -9.64 18.97
CA ILE A 524 20.59 -10.03 20.08
C ILE A 524 21.87 -9.20 20.03
N LYS A 525 22.47 -9.03 18.84
CA LYS A 525 23.67 -8.19 18.67
C LYS A 525 23.42 -6.73 19.05
N GLU A 526 22.28 -6.16 18.66
CA GLU A 526 21.88 -4.80 19.06
C GLU A 526 21.61 -4.68 20.56
N LEU A 527 20.98 -5.70 21.14
CA LEU A 527 20.77 -5.81 22.59
C LEU A 527 22.11 -5.80 23.33
N GLU A 528 23.10 -6.60 22.90
CA GLU A 528 24.45 -6.68 23.46
C GLU A 528 25.24 -5.38 23.31
N GLN A 529 25.01 -4.63 22.22
CA GLN A 529 25.56 -3.30 22.00
C GLN A 529 24.93 -2.21 22.88
N GLY A 530 23.93 -2.56 23.70
CA GLY A 530 23.25 -1.62 24.61
C GLY A 530 22.28 -0.66 23.92
N LYS A 531 21.81 -0.99 22.70
CA LYS A 531 20.84 -0.16 21.97
C LYS A 531 19.43 -0.18 22.58
N TYR A 532 19.11 -1.19 23.38
CA TYR A 532 17.78 -1.35 24.00
C TYR A 532 17.78 -1.03 25.50
N GLN A 533 16.68 -0.48 25.99
CA GLN A 533 16.45 -0.17 27.39
C GLN A 533 16.13 -1.44 28.18
N ARG A 534 16.92 -1.74 29.23
CA ARG A 534 16.74 -2.93 30.09
C ARG A 534 16.24 -2.62 31.50
N GLU A 535 16.17 -1.35 31.89
CA GLU A 535 15.78 -0.94 33.25
C GLU A 535 14.92 0.34 33.22
N SER A 536 14.05 0.50 34.21
CA SER A 536 13.28 1.74 34.39
C SER A 536 14.22 2.91 34.74
N GLY A 537 14.04 4.07 34.12
CA GLY A 537 14.79 5.29 34.44
C GLY A 537 16.18 5.43 33.79
N LYS A 538 16.78 4.35 33.28
CA LYS A 538 17.92 4.43 32.34
C LYS A 538 17.35 4.37 30.94
N GLY A 539 17.37 5.48 30.21
CA GLY A 539 16.90 5.47 28.82
C GLY A 539 17.71 4.46 27.98
N PRO A 540 17.14 3.93 26.88
CA PRO A 540 17.99 3.46 25.79
C PRO A 540 18.90 4.64 25.40
N ALA A 541 20.04 4.41 24.73
CA ALA A 541 20.80 5.51 24.14
C ALA A 541 19.78 6.42 23.46
N LEU A 542 19.59 7.63 24.04
CA LEU A 542 18.55 8.56 23.60
C LEU A 542 18.69 8.60 22.09
N ARG A 543 17.62 8.28 21.36
CA ARG A 543 17.56 8.50 19.92
C ARG A 543 18.31 9.82 19.71
N PRO A 544 19.47 9.83 19.02
CA PRO A 544 20.35 10.97 19.10
C PRO A 544 19.55 12.14 18.57
N GLN A 545 19.24 13.10 19.46
CA GLN A 545 18.48 14.25 19.07
C GLN A 545 19.25 14.92 17.94
N TYR A 546 18.55 15.25 16.86
CA TYR A 546 19.17 15.97 15.77
C TYR A 546 19.63 17.33 16.32
N LYS A 547 20.94 17.52 16.35
CA LYS A 547 21.57 18.76 16.76
C LYS A 547 22.22 19.37 15.52
N PRO A 548 21.75 20.54 15.06
CA PRO A 548 22.30 21.18 13.87
C PRO A 548 23.72 21.70 14.18
N GLU A 549 24.67 21.33 13.33
CA GLU A 549 26.09 21.73 13.43
C GLU A 549 26.33 23.06 12.72
N ALA A 550 25.65 23.28 11.59
CA ALA A 550 25.76 24.50 10.77
C ALA A 550 24.60 25.48 10.99
N ALA A 551 24.85 26.77 10.72
CA ALA A 551 23.82 27.82 10.77
C ALA A 551 22.64 27.52 9.82
N ARG A 552 22.93 27.02 8.62
CA ARG A 552 21.91 26.64 7.64
C ARG A 552 21.03 25.49 8.13
N GLN A 553 21.62 24.49 8.78
CA GLN A 553 20.86 23.39 9.39
C GLN A 553 19.94 23.86 10.53
N LYS A 554 20.33 24.89 11.30
CA LYS A 554 19.46 25.50 12.33
C LYS A 554 18.22 26.16 11.71
N GLU A 555 18.41 26.85 10.58
CA GLU A 555 17.34 27.51 9.84
C GLU A 555 16.35 26.47 9.27
N VAL A 556 16.86 25.42 8.62
CA VAL A 556 16.07 24.29 8.12
C VAL A 556 15.26 23.64 9.23
N LEU A 557 15.91 23.37 10.38
CA LEU A 557 15.26 22.76 11.53
C LEU A 557 14.13 23.62 12.08
N LYS A 558 14.26 24.95 12.07
CA LYS A 558 13.22 25.87 12.50
C LYS A 558 11.99 25.80 11.59
N VAL A 559 12.19 25.84 10.27
CA VAL A 559 11.10 25.71 9.29
C VAL A 559 10.39 24.35 9.42
N LEU A 560 11.16 23.27 9.62
CA LEU A 560 10.61 21.94 9.88
C LEU A 560 9.82 21.87 11.19
N ALA A 561 10.33 22.48 12.26
CA ALA A 561 9.64 22.56 13.56
C ALA A 561 8.28 23.25 13.44
N ASP A 562 8.24 24.37 12.72
CA ASP A 562 7.04 25.17 12.50
C ASP A 562 6.00 24.41 11.66
N LYS A 563 6.43 23.76 10.57
CA LYS A 563 5.52 22.99 9.70
C LYS A 563 4.97 21.73 10.35
N LEU A 564 5.80 21.00 11.08
CA LEU A 564 5.45 19.71 11.69
C LEU A 564 4.86 19.86 13.09
N ASN A 565 4.82 21.09 13.63
CA ASN A 565 4.35 21.40 14.99
C ASN A 565 5.05 20.52 16.05
N ARG A 566 6.38 20.36 15.93
CA ARG A 566 7.21 19.52 16.80
C ARG A 566 8.47 20.28 17.22
N LYS A 567 8.86 20.15 18.50
CA LYS A 567 10.04 20.82 19.07
C LYS A 567 11.31 19.96 19.10
N THR A 568 11.14 18.64 18.99
CA THR A 568 12.23 17.66 19.16
C THR A 568 12.24 16.72 17.97
N PHE A 569 13.41 16.56 17.37
CA PHE A 569 13.65 15.69 16.23
C PHE A 569 14.84 14.77 16.52
N TYR A 570 14.86 13.58 15.92
CA TYR A 570 15.89 12.58 16.12
C TYR A 570 16.55 12.23 14.78
N GLN A 571 17.86 11.95 14.78
CA GLN A 571 18.62 11.75 13.53
C GLN A 571 18.08 10.61 12.66
N ASP A 572 17.61 9.53 13.28
CA ASP A 572 17.15 8.28 12.67
C ASP A 572 15.63 8.24 12.40
N GLN A 573 14.90 9.34 12.60
CA GLN A 573 13.46 9.39 12.35
C GLN A 573 13.15 9.25 10.85
N SER A 574 12.29 8.29 10.50
CA SER A 574 11.79 8.17 9.12
C SER A 574 10.67 9.17 8.82
N LEU A 575 10.34 9.36 7.54
CA LEU A 575 9.15 10.15 7.14
C LEU A 575 7.85 9.56 7.72
N LEU A 576 7.76 8.23 7.87
CA LEU A 576 6.64 7.55 8.51
C LEU A 576 6.54 7.89 10.01
N ASP A 577 7.67 7.98 10.74
CA ASP A 577 7.71 8.40 12.15
C ASP A 577 7.22 9.85 12.37
N LEU A 578 7.31 10.66 11.31
CA LEU A 578 6.82 12.04 11.26
C LEU A 578 5.40 12.14 10.73
N GLU A 579 4.73 11.00 10.48
CA GLU A 579 3.39 10.93 9.88
C GLU A 579 3.31 11.62 8.50
N ILE A 580 4.39 11.57 7.73
CA ILE A 580 4.50 12.14 6.39
C ILE A 580 4.30 11.02 5.37
N ASP A 581 3.16 11.02 4.70
CA ASP A 581 2.89 10.16 3.55
C ASP A 581 3.43 10.76 2.23
N SER A 582 3.33 10.04 1.12
CA SER A 582 3.81 10.49 -0.20
C SER A 582 3.19 11.81 -0.69
N LEU A 583 2.01 12.21 -0.17
CA LEU A 583 1.36 13.47 -0.52
C LEU A 583 1.78 14.62 0.43
N ARG A 584 1.95 14.32 1.72
CA ARG A 584 2.49 15.24 2.73
C ARG A 584 3.96 15.55 2.47
N LEU A 585 4.70 14.64 1.84
CA LEU A 585 6.07 14.86 1.43
C LEU A 585 6.17 16.01 0.40
N LEU A 586 5.23 16.07 -0.55
CA LEU A 586 5.17 17.12 -1.56
C LEU A 586 4.83 18.49 -0.95
N ASP A 587 3.89 18.51 0.01
CA ASP A 587 3.55 19.70 0.78
C ASP A 587 4.72 20.17 1.66
N LEU A 588 5.48 19.24 2.22
CA LEU A 588 6.67 19.54 3.00
C LEU A 588 7.79 20.11 2.12
N ALA A 589 8.08 19.49 0.97
CA ALA A 589 9.07 19.99 0.02
C ALA A 589 8.76 21.42 -0.42
N ALA A 590 7.52 21.69 -0.85
CA ALA A 590 7.10 23.02 -1.24
C ALA A 590 7.23 24.04 -0.09
N HIS A 591 6.91 23.64 1.14
CA HIS A 591 7.06 24.53 2.30
C HIS A 591 8.52 24.86 2.60
N LEU A 592 9.44 23.90 2.42
CA LEU A 592 10.87 24.10 2.60
C LEU A 592 11.45 24.99 1.50
N GLU A 593 11.12 24.76 0.23
CA GLU A 593 11.53 25.62 -0.90
C GLU A 593 11.13 27.09 -0.66
N LEU A 594 9.90 27.31 -0.19
CA LEU A 594 9.36 28.66 0.04
C LEU A 594 10.05 29.40 1.19
N ASN A 595 10.24 28.75 2.34
CA ASN A 595 10.75 29.41 3.53
C ASN A 595 12.27 29.51 3.57
N LEU A 596 12.98 28.68 2.80
CA LEU A 596 14.44 28.63 2.78
C LEU A 596 15.05 29.18 1.47
N ASN A 597 14.20 29.51 0.49
CA ASN A 597 14.60 30.00 -0.83
C ASN A 597 15.56 29.02 -1.56
N ILE A 598 15.16 27.75 -1.63
CA ILE A 598 15.94 26.65 -2.24
C ILE A 598 15.10 25.92 -3.30
N ALA A 599 15.75 25.10 -4.11
CA ALA A 599 15.08 24.17 -5.03
C ALA A 599 15.30 22.72 -4.58
N ILE A 600 14.23 21.94 -4.50
CA ILE A 600 14.22 20.55 -4.03
C ILE A 600 13.89 19.61 -5.20
N ASP A 601 14.83 18.73 -5.55
CA ASP A 601 14.56 17.59 -6.42
C ASP A 601 13.71 16.56 -5.66
N LEU A 602 12.47 16.35 -6.11
CA LEU A 602 11.47 15.50 -5.46
C LEU A 602 11.83 14.01 -5.52
N ASP A 603 12.49 13.57 -6.58
CA ASP A 603 12.87 12.17 -6.74
C ASP A 603 13.96 11.83 -5.71
N LYS A 604 14.94 12.73 -5.52
CA LYS A 604 15.95 12.58 -4.45
C LYS A 604 15.34 12.73 -3.06
N PHE A 605 14.50 13.74 -2.86
CA PHE A 605 13.87 14.02 -1.56
C PHE A 605 12.97 12.88 -1.07
N SER A 606 12.31 12.17 -1.99
CA SER A 606 11.44 11.03 -1.65
C SER A 606 12.18 9.73 -1.32
N ASN A 607 13.45 9.63 -1.68
CA ASN A 607 14.29 8.45 -1.43
C ASN A 607 15.11 8.55 -0.14
N LEU A 608 15.08 9.70 0.56
CA LEU A 608 15.79 9.90 1.83
C LEU A 608 15.19 9.04 2.93
N GLN A 609 16.05 8.37 3.69
CA GLN A 609 15.64 7.32 4.64
C GLN A 609 15.37 7.87 6.04
N ASN A 610 16.02 8.96 6.43
CA ASN A 610 15.95 9.49 7.80
C ASN A 610 16.00 11.03 7.86
N PHE A 611 15.67 11.57 9.04
CA PHE A 611 15.54 13.01 9.28
C PHE A 611 16.88 13.74 9.16
N LYS A 612 17.99 13.12 9.54
CA LYS A 612 19.32 13.69 9.35
C LYS A 612 19.59 13.95 7.86
N GLU A 613 19.37 12.95 7.01
CA GLU A 613 19.53 13.08 5.55
C GLU A 613 18.64 14.18 4.96
N ILE A 614 17.39 14.31 5.46
CA ILE A 614 16.47 15.38 5.03
C ILE A 614 17.07 16.75 5.36
N VAL A 615 17.52 16.98 6.60
CA VAL A 615 18.06 18.28 6.98
C VAL A 615 19.38 18.58 6.26
N GLU A 616 20.25 17.58 6.10
CA GLU A 616 21.53 17.73 5.41
C GLU A 616 21.34 18.03 3.91
N TYR A 617 20.45 17.30 3.24
CA TYR A 617 20.12 17.52 1.85
C TYR A 617 19.53 18.92 1.63
N VAL A 618 18.53 19.30 2.42
CA VAL A 618 17.87 20.61 2.32
C VAL A 618 18.84 21.76 2.66
N ALA A 619 19.75 21.55 3.62
CA ALA A 619 20.78 22.53 3.95
C ALA A 619 21.87 22.66 2.86
N ALA A 620 22.09 21.61 2.06
CA ALA A 620 23.04 21.56 0.97
C ALA A 620 22.44 22.02 -0.38
N CYS A 621 21.12 22.19 -0.47
CA CYS A 621 20.48 22.75 -1.66
C CYS A 621 20.97 24.19 -1.89
N ASP A 622 21.38 24.48 -3.12
CA ASP A 622 21.78 25.82 -3.53
C ASP A 622 20.63 26.82 -3.34
N GLU A 623 20.96 28.06 -2.98
CA GLU A 623 20.00 29.15 -2.99
C GLU A 623 19.46 29.32 -4.40
N ALA A 624 18.17 29.05 -4.56
CA ALA A 624 17.53 29.19 -5.85
C ALA A 624 17.39 30.68 -6.14
N GLN A 625 17.88 31.13 -7.30
CA GLN A 625 17.62 32.49 -7.79
C GLN A 625 16.10 32.77 -7.86
N ARG A 626 15.29 31.71 -8.03
CA ARG A 626 13.83 31.69 -7.94
C ARG A 626 13.34 30.32 -7.44
N PRO A 627 12.81 30.19 -6.21
CA PRO A 627 12.61 28.90 -5.54
C PRO A 627 11.41 28.07 -6.04
N THR A 628 10.67 28.52 -7.06
CA THR A 628 9.41 27.84 -7.48
C THR A 628 9.11 27.91 -8.97
N ASP A 629 10.06 28.30 -9.83
CA ASP A 629 9.76 28.47 -11.26
C ASP A 629 9.32 27.15 -11.92
N ASN A 630 9.71 25.98 -11.40
CA ASN A 630 9.30 24.68 -11.95
C ASN A 630 7.92 24.17 -11.50
N LEU A 631 7.42 24.57 -10.32
CA LEU A 631 6.25 23.91 -9.71
C LEU A 631 4.91 24.31 -10.36
N LEU A 632 4.80 25.59 -10.76
CA LEU A 632 3.62 26.12 -11.42
C LEU A 632 3.82 26.25 -12.94
N ALA A 633 5.03 26.37 -13.49
CA ALA A 633 5.26 26.66 -14.91
C ALA A 633 5.21 25.45 -15.87
N GLY A 634 4.87 24.26 -15.36
CA GLY A 634 4.70 23.06 -16.20
C GLY A 634 3.54 23.16 -17.21
N GLU A 635 3.40 22.12 -18.04
CA GLU A 635 2.36 22.04 -19.08
C GLU A 635 0.95 22.32 -18.54
N ILE A 636 0.13 23.00 -19.35
CA ILE A 636 -1.27 23.33 -19.03
C ILE A 636 -2.06 22.03 -18.88
N THR A 637 -2.36 21.65 -17.64
CA THR A 637 -3.16 20.46 -17.31
C THR A 637 -4.66 20.74 -17.35
N ARG A 638 -5.07 22.00 -17.16
CA ARG A 638 -6.47 22.41 -17.12
C ARG A 638 -6.78 23.46 -18.18
N LYS A 639 -7.57 23.10 -19.20
CA LYS A 639 -7.98 24.04 -20.25
C LYS A 639 -9.12 24.97 -19.81
N LEU A 640 -8.98 26.27 -20.06
CA LEU A 640 -10.05 27.25 -19.94
C LEU A 640 -11.14 26.92 -20.96
N LYS A 641 -12.37 26.82 -20.48
CA LYS A 641 -13.55 26.57 -21.32
C LYS A 641 -14.68 27.48 -20.85
N PRO A 642 -15.22 28.36 -21.71
CA PRO A 642 -16.29 29.29 -21.34
C PRO A 642 -17.53 28.57 -20.83
N ASN A 643 -18.14 29.07 -19.76
CA ASN A 643 -19.34 28.49 -19.17
C ASN A 643 -20.64 29.10 -19.75
N ARG A 644 -21.13 28.54 -20.86
CA ARG A 644 -22.39 28.98 -21.52
C ARG A 644 -23.60 28.13 -21.15
N ASN A 645 -23.83 27.91 -19.86
CA ASN A 645 -24.94 27.08 -19.38
C ASN A 645 -26.18 27.92 -19.06
N ARG A 646 -27.18 27.90 -19.95
CA ARG A 646 -28.43 28.68 -19.82
C ARG A 646 -29.23 28.34 -18.56
N TRP A 647 -29.15 27.09 -18.08
CA TRP A 647 -29.82 26.67 -16.84
C TRP A 647 -29.15 27.28 -15.61
N VAL A 648 -27.82 27.36 -15.60
CA VAL A 648 -27.07 28.03 -14.52
C VAL A 648 -27.35 29.54 -14.55
N ASP A 649 -27.40 30.16 -15.73
CA ASP A 649 -27.79 31.58 -15.86
C ASP A 649 -29.18 31.85 -15.29
N PHE A 650 -30.15 30.96 -15.57
CA PHE A 650 -31.50 31.05 -15.00
C PHE A 650 -31.49 30.93 -13.48
N LEU A 651 -30.81 29.93 -12.91
CA LEU A 651 -30.73 29.71 -11.47
C LEU A 651 -30.04 30.88 -10.74
N VAL A 652 -28.96 31.40 -11.32
CA VAL A 652 -28.25 32.58 -10.80
C VAL A 652 -29.17 33.81 -10.87
N GLY A 653 -29.89 34.01 -11.98
CA GLY A 653 -30.86 35.09 -12.13
C GLY A 653 -32.02 35.02 -11.13
N LEU A 654 -32.54 33.82 -10.89
CA LEU A 654 -33.59 33.58 -9.90
C LEU A 654 -33.09 33.88 -8.48
N ALA A 655 -31.91 33.38 -8.12
CA ALA A 655 -31.28 33.66 -6.83
C ALA A 655 -31.02 35.17 -6.64
N ALA A 656 -30.61 35.87 -7.69
CA ALA A 656 -30.44 37.33 -7.69
C ALA A 656 -31.76 38.07 -7.43
N ALA A 657 -32.84 37.67 -8.12
CA ALA A 657 -34.16 38.27 -7.97
C ALA A 657 -34.73 38.06 -6.55
N ILE A 658 -34.59 36.84 -6.01
CA ILE A 658 -34.99 36.52 -4.64
C ILE A 658 -34.18 37.37 -3.65
N SER A 659 -32.86 37.44 -3.83
CA SER A 659 -31.98 38.16 -2.91
C SER A 659 -32.25 39.66 -2.90
N ARG A 660 -32.50 40.28 -4.08
CA ARG A 660 -32.92 41.69 -4.16
C ARG A 660 -34.27 41.93 -3.52
N LYS A 661 -35.25 41.05 -3.74
CA LYS A 661 -36.61 41.22 -3.21
C LYS A 661 -36.72 40.97 -1.71
N LYS A 662 -35.96 40.02 -1.17
CA LYS A 662 -36.07 39.59 0.24
C LYS A 662 -35.05 40.21 1.16
N TRP A 663 -33.84 40.45 0.67
CA TRP A 663 -32.71 40.91 1.48
C TRP A 663 -32.07 42.18 0.92
N SER A 664 -32.76 42.89 0.01
CA SER A 664 -32.30 44.16 -0.57
C SER A 664 -30.82 44.13 -0.96
N LEU A 665 -30.40 43.06 -1.68
CA LEU A 665 -29.01 42.88 -2.07
C LEU A 665 -28.51 44.08 -2.91
N GLU A 666 -27.53 44.81 -2.36
CA GLU A 666 -26.88 45.95 -2.98
C GLU A 666 -25.40 45.66 -3.29
N VAL A 667 -24.86 46.31 -4.31
CA VAL A 667 -23.47 46.19 -4.73
C VAL A 667 -22.87 47.59 -4.76
N GLN A 668 -21.83 47.81 -3.98
CA GLN A 668 -21.07 49.06 -3.99
C GLN A 668 -19.82 48.91 -4.88
N ASN A 669 -19.49 49.99 -5.60
CA ASN A 669 -18.31 50.08 -6.48
C ASN A 669 -18.25 48.98 -7.55
N ALA A 670 -19.38 48.72 -8.22
CA ALA A 670 -19.50 47.64 -9.22
C ALA A 670 -18.54 47.79 -10.42
N GLU A 671 -17.98 48.97 -10.66
CA GLU A 671 -16.95 49.24 -11.66
C GLU A 671 -15.68 48.38 -11.48
N PHE A 672 -15.36 47.96 -10.24
CA PHE A 672 -14.19 47.11 -9.98
C PHE A 672 -14.37 45.66 -10.43
N TYR A 673 -15.57 45.23 -10.84
CA TYR A 673 -15.74 43.95 -11.51
C TYR A 673 -15.08 43.91 -12.89
N TYR A 674 -14.83 45.04 -13.55
CA TYR A 674 -14.34 45.04 -14.94
C TYR A 674 -12.82 44.86 -15.08
N GLU A 675 -12.13 44.45 -14.01
CA GLU A 675 -10.73 44.04 -14.09
C GLU A 675 -10.62 42.69 -14.81
N ASP A 676 -10.01 42.71 -15.99
CA ASP A 676 -9.81 41.51 -16.81
C ASP A 676 -8.68 40.63 -16.24
N ASN A 677 -8.86 39.31 -16.31
CA ASN A 677 -7.90 38.30 -15.83
C ASN A 677 -7.35 38.60 -14.41
N CYS A 678 -8.23 38.55 -13.43
CA CYS A 678 -7.90 38.86 -12.03
C CYS A 678 -8.38 37.77 -11.04
N ILE A 679 -8.03 37.94 -9.77
CA ILE A 679 -8.51 37.11 -8.67
C ILE A 679 -9.48 37.94 -7.81
N TYR A 680 -10.75 37.56 -7.76
CA TYR A 680 -11.75 38.09 -6.84
C TYR A 680 -11.60 37.38 -5.49
N ALA A 681 -11.13 38.09 -4.47
CA ALA A 681 -10.94 37.55 -3.12
C ALA A 681 -12.03 38.06 -2.19
N ALA A 682 -12.87 37.16 -1.66
CA ALA A 682 -13.99 37.54 -0.80
C ALA A 682 -13.94 36.84 0.58
N ASN A 683 -14.44 37.48 1.63
CA ASN A 683 -14.71 36.80 2.90
C ASN A 683 -15.86 35.78 2.75
N HIS A 684 -15.87 34.75 3.59
CA HIS A 684 -16.79 33.63 3.47
C HIS A 684 -17.76 33.54 4.64
N GLN A 685 -18.87 34.27 4.56
CA GLN A 685 -19.88 34.34 5.62
C GLN A 685 -20.90 33.18 5.59
N SER A 686 -21.32 32.72 4.41
CA SER A 686 -22.60 32.02 4.26
C SER A 686 -22.67 31.13 3.02
N TYR A 687 -23.75 30.34 2.90
CA TYR A 687 -24.05 29.60 1.67
C TYR A 687 -24.46 30.53 0.51
N LEU A 688 -24.82 31.78 0.80
CA LEU A 688 -25.25 32.77 -0.20
C LEU A 688 -24.10 33.46 -0.93
N ASP A 689 -22.90 33.53 -0.35
CA ASP A 689 -21.79 34.35 -0.86
C ASP A 689 -21.46 34.04 -2.33
N ILE A 690 -21.31 32.75 -2.66
CA ILE A 690 -21.03 32.30 -4.03
C ILE A 690 -22.18 32.69 -4.97
N MET A 691 -23.42 32.54 -4.52
CA MET A 691 -24.59 32.90 -5.33
C MET A 691 -24.67 34.40 -5.55
N TRP A 692 -24.34 35.22 -4.55
CA TRP A 692 -24.34 36.69 -4.67
C TRP A 692 -23.23 37.19 -5.56
N LEU A 693 -22.01 36.66 -5.44
CA LEU A 693 -20.91 36.99 -6.34
C LEU A 693 -21.25 36.62 -7.79
N LEU A 694 -21.77 35.43 -8.03
CA LEU A 694 -22.19 35.03 -9.39
C LEU A 694 -23.36 35.87 -9.91
N ALA A 695 -24.33 36.21 -9.06
CA ALA A 695 -25.51 36.98 -9.41
C ALA A 695 -25.19 38.42 -9.84
N THR A 696 -24.13 39.00 -9.25
CA THR A 696 -23.76 40.40 -9.44
C THR A 696 -22.63 40.58 -10.45
N LEU A 697 -21.82 39.53 -10.68
CA LEU A 697 -20.80 39.52 -11.71
C LEU A 697 -21.42 39.61 -13.12
N PRO A 698 -20.96 40.54 -13.99
CA PRO A 698 -21.42 40.66 -15.37
C PRO A 698 -21.30 39.34 -16.14
N LYS A 699 -22.27 39.07 -17.03
CA LYS A 699 -22.36 37.78 -17.74
C LYS A 699 -21.10 37.46 -18.55
N SER A 700 -20.52 38.44 -19.25
CA SER A 700 -19.30 38.28 -20.05
C SER A 700 -18.10 37.81 -19.22
N LEU A 701 -17.99 38.27 -17.98
CA LEU A 701 -16.91 37.89 -17.06
C LEU A 701 -17.21 36.56 -16.37
N ARG A 702 -18.47 36.31 -16.01
CA ARG A 702 -18.92 35.05 -15.41
C ARG A 702 -18.62 33.84 -16.29
N GLU A 703 -18.72 33.99 -17.61
CA GLU A 703 -18.38 32.91 -18.56
C GLU A 703 -16.90 32.48 -18.49
N LYS A 704 -16.00 33.37 -18.06
CA LYS A 704 -14.55 33.13 -17.97
C LYS A 704 -14.02 33.00 -16.53
N THR A 705 -14.92 33.02 -15.54
CA THR A 705 -14.54 33.01 -14.12
C THR A 705 -14.75 31.63 -13.51
N TYR A 706 -13.72 31.09 -12.87
CA TYR A 706 -13.74 29.82 -12.16
C TYR A 706 -13.73 30.04 -10.64
N MET A 707 -14.34 29.13 -9.88
CA MET A 707 -14.35 29.18 -8.42
C MET A 707 -13.64 27.95 -7.85
N LEU A 708 -13.00 28.11 -6.69
CA LEU A 708 -12.49 26.97 -5.92
C LEU A 708 -13.62 26.41 -5.05
N GLY A 709 -13.92 25.13 -5.21
CA GLY A 709 -15.03 24.44 -4.51
C GLY A 709 -14.58 23.14 -3.84
N LYS A 710 -15.34 22.66 -2.86
CA LYS A 710 -15.01 21.39 -2.16
C LYS A 710 -15.26 20.19 -3.06
N LYS A 711 -14.38 19.18 -3.04
CA LYS A 711 -14.56 17.93 -3.80
C LYS A 711 -15.84 17.15 -3.44
N GLU A 712 -16.38 17.32 -2.23
CA GLU A 712 -17.69 16.80 -1.81
C GLU A 712 -18.83 17.28 -2.73
N LEU A 713 -18.64 18.38 -3.46
CA LEU A 713 -19.57 18.96 -4.43
C LEU A 713 -19.29 18.52 -5.88
N ALA A 714 -18.39 17.55 -6.09
CA ALA A 714 -18.02 17.05 -7.43
C ALA A 714 -19.18 16.34 -8.17
N PHE A 715 -20.30 16.07 -7.48
CA PHE A 715 -21.54 15.61 -8.09
C PHE A 715 -22.38 16.74 -8.71
N LEU A 716 -22.16 18.01 -8.33
CA LEU A 716 -22.95 19.13 -8.85
C LEU A 716 -22.85 19.30 -10.38
N PRO A 717 -21.69 19.08 -11.03
CA PRO A 717 -21.61 19.14 -12.49
C PRO A 717 -22.45 18.06 -13.20
N TRP A 718 -22.78 16.96 -12.53
CA TRP A 718 -23.69 15.95 -13.07
C TRP A 718 -25.15 16.41 -13.01
N LEU A 719 -25.56 17.08 -11.92
CA LEU A 719 -26.93 17.60 -11.74
C LEU A 719 -27.24 18.84 -12.59
N PHE A 720 -26.29 19.78 -12.66
CA PHE A 720 -26.52 21.12 -13.23
C PHE A 720 -25.79 21.32 -14.56
N GLY A 721 -25.17 20.27 -15.10
CA GLY A 721 -24.30 20.35 -16.26
C GLY A 721 -22.97 21.05 -15.92
N ARG A 722 -22.31 21.61 -16.93
CA ARG A 722 -20.98 22.22 -16.79
C ARG A 722 -21.00 23.36 -15.75
N LEU A 723 -20.17 23.24 -14.71
CA LEU A 723 -19.93 24.29 -13.71
C LEU A 723 -18.44 24.69 -13.72
N PRO A 724 -18.10 25.99 -13.61
CA PRO A 724 -16.72 26.47 -13.63
C PRO A 724 -16.10 26.35 -12.23
N ILE A 725 -16.03 25.12 -11.71
CA ILE A 725 -15.52 24.82 -10.38
C ILE A 725 -14.21 24.03 -10.51
N ILE A 726 -13.19 24.47 -9.77
CA ILE A 726 -11.96 23.74 -9.51
C ILE A 726 -12.13 23.07 -8.13
N PHE A 727 -12.19 21.75 -8.09
CA PHE A 727 -12.45 21.00 -6.87
C PHE A 727 -11.17 20.84 -6.03
N VAL A 728 -11.26 21.12 -4.74
CA VAL A 728 -10.15 21.11 -3.76
C VAL A 728 -10.45 20.10 -2.64
N GLU A 729 -9.47 19.27 -2.29
CA GLU A 729 -9.52 18.36 -1.13
C GLU A 729 -9.05 19.06 0.14
N ARG A 730 -9.66 18.73 1.29
CA ARG A 730 -9.37 19.37 2.59
C ARG A 730 -8.03 19.00 3.19
N GLN A 731 -7.43 17.89 2.76
CA GLN A 731 -6.12 17.42 3.21
C GLN A 731 -5.37 16.86 1.98
N GLY A 732 -4.15 17.35 1.72
CA GLY A 732 -3.18 16.65 0.87
C GLY A 732 -3.11 17.00 -0.62
N GLN A 733 -3.88 17.98 -1.15
CA GLN A 733 -3.80 18.35 -2.58
C GLN A 733 -3.90 19.87 -2.85
N ALA A 734 -3.37 20.73 -1.98
CA ALA A 734 -3.37 22.18 -2.21
C ALA A 734 -2.67 22.54 -3.54
N LEU A 735 -1.57 21.87 -3.87
CA LEU A 735 -0.78 22.17 -5.06
C LEU A 735 -1.51 21.90 -6.38
N SER A 736 -2.27 20.82 -6.50
CA SER A 736 -3.01 20.52 -7.74
C SER A 736 -4.08 21.56 -8.02
N SER A 737 -4.73 22.07 -6.96
CA SER A 737 -5.71 23.15 -7.07
C SER A 737 -5.08 24.51 -7.40
N LEU A 738 -3.89 24.80 -6.84
CA LEU A 738 -3.10 25.98 -7.19
C LEU A 738 -2.63 25.93 -8.64
N LYS A 739 -2.12 24.78 -9.11
CA LYS A 739 -1.73 24.57 -10.51
C LYS A 739 -2.92 24.73 -11.45
N ALA A 740 -4.07 24.12 -11.13
CA ALA A 740 -5.29 24.29 -11.92
C ALA A 740 -5.78 25.75 -11.95
N GLY A 741 -5.66 26.49 -10.84
CA GLY A 741 -5.95 27.92 -10.80
C GLY A 741 -4.97 28.74 -11.65
N ALA A 742 -3.68 28.43 -11.57
CA ALA A 742 -2.63 29.07 -12.37
C ALA A 742 -2.85 28.85 -13.88
N ASP A 743 -3.21 27.63 -14.28
CA ASP A 743 -3.54 27.29 -15.67
C ASP A 743 -4.68 28.18 -16.20
N ILE A 744 -5.74 28.38 -15.41
CA ILE A 744 -6.89 29.22 -15.79
C ILE A 744 -6.49 30.69 -15.95
N LEU A 745 -5.73 31.23 -15.00
CA LEU A 745 -5.27 32.63 -15.04
C LEU A 745 -4.33 32.90 -16.23
N ARG A 746 -3.45 31.95 -16.56
CA ARG A 746 -2.58 32.06 -17.75
C ARG A 746 -3.35 32.11 -19.06
N GLN A 747 -4.47 31.40 -19.13
CA GLN A 747 -5.32 31.34 -20.32
C GLN A 747 -6.29 32.52 -20.45
N GLY A 748 -6.21 33.55 -19.59
CA GLY A 748 -7.11 34.70 -19.64
C GLY A 748 -8.39 34.55 -18.82
N GLY A 749 -8.51 33.51 -18.00
CA GLY A 749 -9.63 33.34 -17.06
C GLY A 749 -9.43 34.14 -15.78
N SER A 750 -10.49 34.28 -14.99
CA SER A 750 -10.44 34.87 -13.63
C SER A 750 -10.81 33.84 -12.57
N LEU A 751 -10.44 34.09 -11.31
CA LEU A 751 -10.76 33.19 -10.19
C LEU A 751 -11.58 33.91 -9.11
N ILE A 752 -12.57 33.22 -8.55
CA ILE A 752 -13.19 33.58 -7.27
C ILE A 752 -12.60 32.69 -6.19
N VAL A 753 -11.99 33.30 -5.19
CA VAL A 753 -11.34 32.63 -4.07
C VAL A 753 -11.87 33.19 -2.76
N PHE A 754 -12.15 32.28 -1.83
CA PHE A 754 -12.42 32.62 -0.43
C PHE A 754 -11.17 32.31 0.39
N PRO A 755 -10.34 33.31 0.75
CA PRO A 755 -9.05 33.08 1.40
C PRO A 755 -9.17 32.30 2.71
N GLU A 756 -10.29 32.41 3.42
CA GLU A 756 -10.57 31.67 4.66
C GLU A 756 -10.66 30.14 4.45
N GLY A 757 -10.96 29.69 3.23
CA GLY A 757 -11.10 28.27 2.85
C GLY A 757 -12.31 27.54 3.49
N THR A 758 -12.91 28.12 4.53
CA THR A 758 -14.16 27.66 5.15
C THR A 758 -15.02 28.85 5.55
N ARG A 759 -16.35 28.65 5.54
CA ARG A 759 -17.28 29.66 6.05
C ARG A 759 -17.04 29.92 7.53
N THR A 760 -17.16 31.18 7.93
CA THR A 760 -17.12 31.61 9.33
C THR A 760 -18.13 30.84 10.20
N LEU A 761 -17.76 30.64 11.46
CA LEU A 761 -18.60 29.98 12.47
C LEU A 761 -19.41 30.96 13.31
N ASP A 762 -18.88 32.16 13.51
CA ASP A 762 -19.39 33.17 14.44
C ASP A 762 -19.73 34.50 13.76
N GLY A 763 -19.43 34.64 12.46
CA GLY A 763 -19.65 35.87 11.68
C GLY A 763 -18.39 36.71 11.54
N ASN A 764 -17.32 36.40 12.28
CA ASN A 764 -16.05 37.10 12.23
C ASN A 764 -15.17 36.56 11.08
N LEU A 765 -14.23 37.39 10.62
CA LEU A 765 -13.23 37.01 9.62
C LEU A 765 -12.30 35.92 10.15
N GLY A 766 -12.25 34.80 9.44
CA GLY A 766 -11.30 33.72 9.71
C GLY A 766 -9.85 34.05 9.29
N GLU A 767 -8.98 33.07 9.49
CA GLU A 767 -7.59 33.15 9.05
C GLU A 767 -7.48 33.02 7.52
N PHE A 768 -6.75 33.94 6.88
CA PHE A 768 -6.59 33.95 5.43
C PHE A 768 -5.43 33.05 5.00
N LYS A 769 -5.73 32.04 4.19
CA LYS A 769 -4.74 31.18 3.58
C LYS A 769 -4.02 31.91 2.44
N ILE A 770 -2.71 31.69 2.34
CA ILE A 770 -1.83 32.39 1.39
C ILE A 770 -2.09 32.10 -0.10
N GLY A 771 -2.82 31.03 -0.44
CA GLY A 771 -2.90 30.52 -1.81
C GLY A 771 -3.34 31.54 -2.89
N ALA A 772 -4.29 32.43 -2.57
CA ALA A 772 -4.73 33.47 -3.51
C ALA A 772 -3.65 34.54 -3.75
N ALA A 773 -3.03 35.02 -2.67
CA ALA A 773 -1.95 36.00 -2.72
C ALA A 773 -0.72 35.42 -3.45
N LEU A 774 -0.41 34.14 -3.22
CA LEU A 774 0.66 33.43 -3.91
C LEU A 774 0.43 33.38 -5.42
N LEU A 775 -0.77 32.98 -5.88
CA LEU A 775 -1.11 32.93 -7.31
C LEU A 775 -1.00 34.31 -7.96
N ALA A 776 -1.54 35.34 -7.31
CA ALA A 776 -1.48 36.72 -7.78
C ALA A 776 -0.04 37.22 -7.90
N HIS A 777 0.74 37.07 -6.84
CA HIS A 777 2.12 37.54 -6.77
C HIS A 777 3.03 36.84 -7.79
N LYS A 778 2.88 35.51 -7.95
CA LYS A 778 3.68 34.75 -8.91
C LYS A 778 3.30 35.00 -10.36
N LEU A 779 2.01 35.20 -10.66
CA LEU A 779 1.53 35.38 -12.03
C LEU A 779 1.35 36.85 -12.43
N GLY A 780 1.66 37.79 -11.53
CA GLY A 780 1.43 39.22 -11.73
C GLY A 780 -0.04 39.57 -11.97
N LYS A 781 -0.97 38.85 -11.33
CA LYS A 781 -2.42 39.06 -11.52
C LYS A 781 -2.99 39.89 -10.39
N LYS A 782 -3.70 40.95 -10.73
CA LYS A 782 -4.37 41.82 -9.75
C LYS A 782 -5.37 41.03 -8.90
N ILE A 783 -5.53 41.47 -7.65
CA ILE A 783 -6.57 40.95 -6.75
C ILE A 783 -7.62 42.04 -6.54
N VAL A 784 -8.89 41.71 -6.73
CA VAL A 784 -10.03 42.57 -6.38
C VAL A 784 -10.60 42.06 -5.05
N PRO A 785 -10.39 42.76 -3.92
CA PRO A 785 -10.97 42.38 -2.65
C PRO A 785 -12.46 42.71 -2.62
N ILE A 786 -13.26 41.82 -2.02
CA ILE A 786 -14.71 41.98 -1.90
C ILE A 786 -15.13 41.70 -0.46
N THR A 787 -15.82 42.65 0.17
CA THR A 787 -16.47 42.43 1.47
C THR A 787 -17.93 42.05 1.28
N VAL A 788 -18.29 40.86 1.74
CA VAL A 788 -19.66 40.34 1.87
C VAL A 788 -20.17 40.69 3.27
N LYS A 789 -21.33 41.34 3.34
CA LYS A 789 -22.01 41.69 4.60
C LYS A 789 -23.46 41.20 4.62
N GLY A 790 -23.96 40.92 5.81
CA GLY A 790 -25.36 40.51 6.06
C GLY A 790 -25.69 39.07 5.68
N ALA A 791 -24.77 38.36 5.00
CA ALA A 791 -25.02 37.00 4.52
C ALA A 791 -25.05 35.97 5.65
N TYR A 792 -24.26 36.20 6.71
CA TYR A 792 -24.18 35.34 7.89
C TYR A 792 -25.50 35.29 8.65
N GLU A 793 -26.14 36.43 8.91
CA GLU A 793 -27.42 36.51 9.64
C GLU A 793 -28.58 35.86 8.86
N ILE A 794 -28.47 35.84 7.54
CA ILE A 794 -29.47 35.26 6.65
C ILE A 794 -29.29 33.75 6.55
N TYR A 795 -28.10 33.25 6.22
CA TYR A 795 -27.90 31.81 5.97
C TYR A 795 -26.56 31.29 6.52
N PRO A 796 -26.44 31.22 7.85
CA PRO A 796 -25.21 30.77 8.50
C PRO A 796 -25.03 29.27 8.32
N ARG A 797 -23.78 28.80 8.43
CA ARG A 797 -23.40 27.40 8.15
C ARG A 797 -24.15 26.37 9.01
N GLN A 798 -24.60 26.73 10.20
CA GLN A 798 -25.30 25.86 11.15
C GLN A 798 -26.77 25.58 10.75
N ARG A 799 -27.35 26.35 9.83
CA ARG A 799 -28.74 26.18 9.39
C ARG A 799 -28.83 25.38 8.09
N ARG A 800 -29.91 24.59 7.95
CA ARG A 800 -30.22 23.83 6.74
C ARG A 800 -30.97 24.63 5.66
N LEU A 801 -31.60 25.74 6.04
CA LEU A 801 -32.35 26.63 5.13
C LEU A 801 -32.09 28.10 5.50
N PRO A 802 -32.18 29.04 4.54
CA PRO A 802 -32.07 30.47 4.81
C PRO A 802 -33.12 30.93 5.82
N ASN A 803 -32.79 31.94 6.61
CA ASN A 803 -33.73 32.63 7.47
C ASN A 803 -34.62 33.56 6.62
N TRP A 804 -35.72 33.02 6.11
CA TRP A 804 -36.68 33.76 5.29
C TRP A 804 -37.38 34.91 6.04
N LYS A 805 -37.29 34.96 7.37
CA LYS A 805 -37.82 36.04 8.21
C LYS A 805 -36.77 37.13 8.51
N SER A 806 -35.51 36.93 8.12
CA SER A 806 -34.46 37.94 8.32
C SER A 806 -34.79 39.20 7.53
N LYS A 807 -34.71 40.36 8.21
CA LYS A 807 -34.80 41.69 7.60
C LYS A 807 -33.42 42.26 7.27
N GLN A 808 -32.36 41.48 7.46
CA GLN A 808 -31.00 41.94 7.23
C GLN A 808 -30.78 42.24 5.74
N LYS A 809 -30.10 43.35 5.46
CA LYS A 809 -29.68 43.72 4.11
C LYS A 809 -28.43 42.94 3.72
N GLY A 810 -28.40 42.42 2.51
CA GLY A 810 -27.21 41.84 1.90
C GLY A 810 -26.42 42.90 1.14
N GLU A 811 -25.11 42.91 1.30
CA GLU A 811 -24.26 43.91 0.64
C GLU A 811 -22.94 43.29 0.16
N LEU A 812 -22.53 43.65 -1.05
CA LEU A 812 -21.21 43.37 -1.61
C LEU A 812 -20.46 44.67 -1.84
N VAL A 813 -19.39 44.90 -1.10
CA VAL A 813 -18.52 46.07 -1.27
C VAL A 813 -17.28 45.65 -2.02
N LEU A 814 -17.12 46.13 -3.25
CA LEU A 814 -15.91 45.90 -4.02
C LEU A 814 -14.87 46.98 -3.71
N HIS A 815 -13.61 46.57 -3.61
CA HIS A 815 -12.48 47.46 -3.33
C HIS A 815 -11.58 47.60 -4.57
N PRO A 816 -10.81 48.71 -4.67
CA PRO A 816 -9.84 48.89 -5.73
C PRO A 816 -8.88 47.71 -5.86
N ALA A 817 -8.56 47.35 -7.09
CA ALA A 817 -7.67 46.23 -7.39
C ALA A 817 -6.26 46.46 -6.81
N ILE A 818 -5.77 45.47 -6.09
CA ILE A 818 -4.42 45.45 -5.52
C ILE A 818 -3.47 44.87 -6.55
N ASP A 819 -2.46 45.65 -6.91
CA ASP A 819 -1.34 45.20 -7.75
C ASP A 819 -0.36 44.38 -6.90
N PRO A 820 -0.21 43.07 -7.17
CA PRO A 820 0.61 42.20 -6.35
C PRO A 820 2.12 42.46 -6.49
N GLN A 821 2.55 43.20 -7.52
CA GLN A 821 3.96 43.54 -7.75
C GLN A 821 4.48 44.64 -6.81
N LYS A 822 3.57 45.34 -6.10
CA LYS A 822 3.93 46.37 -5.12
C LYS A 822 4.36 45.83 -3.75
N PHE A 823 4.26 44.53 -3.54
CA PHE A 823 4.56 43.84 -2.28
C PHE A 823 5.79 42.96 -2.47
N LYS A 824 6.65 42.86 -1.46
CA LYS A 824 7.89 42.06 -1.57
C LYS A 824 7.60 40.57 -1.44
N THR A 825 6.57 40.21 -0.67
CA THR A 825 6.20 38.82 -0.40
C THR A 825 4.70 38.58 -0.59
N ALA A 826 4.32 37.32 -0.80
CA ALA A 826 2.92 36.94 -0.89
C ALA A 826 2.20 37.07 0.47
N GLU A 827 2.93 36.97 1.57
CA GLU A 827 2.45 37.17 2.94
C GLU A 827 2.05 38.63 3.18
N GLU A 828 2.88 39.60 2.76
CA GLU A 828 2.56 41.03 2.83
C GLU A 828 1.29 41.35 2.02
N LEU A 829 1.20 40.80 0.82
CA LEU A 829 0.00 40.91 -0.02
C LEU A 829 -1.22 40.28 0.68
N ASN A 830 -1.08 39.08 1.25
CA ASN A 830 -2.16 38.37 1.93
C ASN A 830 -2.71 39.16 3.13
N GLN A 831 -1.81 39.76 3.91
CA GLN A 831 -2.19 40.64 5.02
C GLN A 831 -2.92 41.88 4.51
N LYS A 832 -2.44 42.51 3.44
CA LYS A 832 -3.12 43.67 2.84
C LYS A 832 -4.53 43.34 2.36
N ILE A 833 -4.74 42.19 1.73
CA ILE A 833 -6.09 41.75 1.32
C ILE A 833 -6.98 41.63 2.54
N LYS A 834 -6.48 41.00 3.62
CA LYS A 834 -7.22 40.84 4.87
C LYS A 834 -7.62 42.19 5.46
N ASP A 835 -6.70 43.15 5.54
CA ASP A 835 -6.95 44.47 6.10
C ASP A 835 -8.01 45.24 5.30
N VAL A 836 -7.98 45.15 3.97
CA VAL A 836 -8.97 45.80 3.10
C VAL A 836 -10.35 45.16 3.27
N ILE A 837 -10.44 43.84 3.31
CA ILE A 837 -11.73 43.15 3.50
C ILE A 837 -12.28 43.37 4.93
N ALA A 838 -11.40 43.49 5.93
CA ALA A 838 -11.79 43.78 7.32
C ALA A 838 -12.22 45.23 7.54
N GLY A 839 -11.60 46.19 6.84
CA GLY A 839 -11.92 47.62 6.95
C GLY A 839 -13.09 48.08 6.09
N GLY A 840 -13.52 47.26 5.12
CA GLY A 840 -14.67 47.49 4.26
C GLY A 840 -15.99 47.13 4.93
#